data_AF-A0A835BZT6-F1
#
_entry.id   AF-A0A835BZT6-F1
#
_cell.length_a   1.000
_cell.length_b   1.000
_cell.length_c   1.000
_cell.angle_alpha   90.00
_cell.angle_beta   90.00
_cell.angle_gamma   90.00
#
_symmetry.space_group_name_H-M   'P 1'
#
loop_
_entity.id
_entity.type
_entity.pdbx_description
1 polymer ?
#
loop_
_entity_poly.entity_id
_entity_poly.type
_entity_poly.pdbx_seq_one_letter_code
_entity_poly.pdbx_strand_id
1 'polypeptide(L)'
;MPRAGGRCRPLTIDAVHCQKQKNKPPRLWAVHIADAAGINHASRAAESNRRQLCHDAIKSCHKRWRVPHLLPATMASTSCLGACPEPETVHLTPWDLQMLTIDHIQKGILLPKPPVSGDHLVEHLASSFSRALARFHPFTGRLTVDESCDGDGPTTFTVSLRRRCTGDDGAEFVHAVAADVTVADVVASLYVPRVVWSFFPLDGMVGADAAASSRPVLAAQVTELADGVFVAMALNHAVADGTTFWHLFNTWSHISRRSMSAVGEHEHDDKTTISIPPPVFERWFPDGCPVPVPLPFGKLEQIVRRFDGPPVNECFFVFSGESIERRDSRHCRQPIDDDDATTTISSLQSVLAHVWRGVTRARRLPRQQETTYTVLVGCRGRVRHVAHAYAGNAVVRCTARATAGEVVDNGLGWTASLLRRAIVELDEAALVGSVDTWHRDPRFAYLAGWWHPAAMVTGNSPRFDVVGNDFGWGKPLAVRSGGANKVDGRATVYEGIDGGGSIGMEVCLAPEILARLVVDDEFMNAVTTTKKLPNEVLISIVEKLSLRDAVQMGVLSRRWRSLPNELPRLAFDLNDFLLDDIENYYEDEGSDEELPESDTFAEASDAMFEAMESLLASRRNEAGGCTLAVSFFLRHNFEKIGRLLDGSITSGKACAIELAVSNTYKRNDDRFMRLFDGCPAAFRGLRCLTMSDMRLLGTDFDAILTSCARLEMLSLEACDAGPQVPWRVRHARLAELTINNCSFGGIDLAWLPSLERFTYHDASARVLCSRPTPRHCYIVQPSSSWAAEFWGLVEIEDLRRSTHRLYRESDRLSQGVRPPVAETPRDRSPPVVLPDRLQGTTGQA
;
A
#
# COMPACT_ATOMS: atom_id res chain seq x y z
N MET A 1 24.11 -80.25 -1.72
CA MET A 1 24.28 -79.99 -0.28
C MET A 1 25.61 -79.25 -0.09
N PRO A 2 25.74 -78.36 0.90
CA PRO A 2 24.73 -77.77 1.78
C PRO A 2 24.67 -76.24 1.59
N ARG A 3 23.75 -75.44 2.16
CA ARG A 3 22.49 -75.58 2.89
C ARG A 3 21.98 -74.12 2.98
N ALA A 4 20.69 -73.89 2.71
CA ALA A 4 19.68 -73.47 3.70
C ALA A 4 19.92 -72.05 4.27
N GLY A 5 18.95 -71.15 4.31
CA GLY A 5 17.51 -71.35 4.31
C GLY A 5 16.87 -70.45 5.36
N GLY A 6 15.68 -69.96 5.04
CA GLY A 6 14.61 -69.77 6.03
C GLY A 6 14.43 -68.32 6.46
N ARG A 7 13.45 -67.60 5.91
CA ARG A 7 12.00 -67.68 6.17
C ARG A 7 11.65 -67.42 7.64
N CYS A 8 10.83 -66.39 7.84
CA CYS A 8 9.51 -66.51 8.47
C CYS A 8 8.57 -65.41 7.94
N ARG A 9 7.76 -65.77 6.93
CA ARG A 9 6.31 -65.45 6.86
C ARG A 9 5.58 -66.49 7.75
N PRO A 10 4.23 -66.54 7.88
CA PRO A 10 3.13 -65.59 7.59
C PRO A 10 2.13 -65.50 8.78
N LEU A 11 1.02 -64.78 8.64
CA LEU A 11 -0.31 -65.37 8.88
C LEU A 11 -1.42 -64.49 8.27
N THR A 12 -2.15 -65.16 7.38
CA THR A 12 -3.38 -64.83 6.66
C THR A 12 -4.56 -64.64 7.60
N ILE A 13 -5.62 -63.95 7.14
CA ILE A 13 -7.01 -64.44 7.11
C ILE A 13 -7.84 -63.52 6.21
N ASP A 14 -8.48 -64.13 5.21
CA ASP A 14 -9.60 -63.61 4.44
C ASP A 14 -10.93 -63.79 5.22
N ALA A 15 -11.91 -62.97 4.82
CA ALA A 15 -13.36 -63.26 4.79
C ALA A 15 -14.27 -62.85 5.98
N VAL A 16 -15.15 -61.89 5.66
CA VAL A 16 -16.62 -61.91 5.85
C VAL A 16 -17.19 -61.66 7.26
N HIS A 17 -17.82 -60.50 7.49
CA HIS A 17 -19.29 -60.31 7.48
C HIS A 17 -19.74 -58.87 7.91
N CYS A 18 -20.51 -58.23 7.02
CA CYS A 18 -21.67 -57.34 7.20
C CYS A 18 -21.80 -56.28 8.33
N GLN A 19 -22.19 -55.08 7.86
CA GLN A 19 -23.26 -54.18 8.33
C GLN A 19 -22.94 -52.91 9.15
N LYS A 20 -23.28 -51.79 8.48
CA LYS A 20 -23.89 -50.53 8.94
C LYS A 20 -22.99 -49.33 9.25
N GLN A 21 -23.16 -48.36 8.34
CA GLN A 21 -23.45 -46.93 8.56
C GLN A 21 -22.29 -45.92 8.60
N LYS A 22 -22.24 -45.19 7.48
CA LYS A 22 -22.32 -43.72 7.33
C LYS A 22 -21.14 -42.84 7.76
N ASN A 23 -20.68 -42.10 6.75
CA ASN A 23 -20.20 -40.72 6.75
C ASN A 23 -18.84 -40.40 7.38
N LYS A 24 -17.83 -40.24 6.50
CA LYS A 24 -16.87 -39.11 6.43
C LYS A 24 -15.82 -39.40 5.34
N PRO A 25 -15.54 -38.49 4.39
CA PRO A 25 -14.27 -38.50 3.68
C PRO A 25 -13.20 -37.67 4.44
N PRO A 26 -11.91 -37.94 4.20
CA PRO A 26 -10.81 -37.66 5.10
C PRO A 26 -10.02 -36.40 4.70
N ARG A 27 -9.39 -35.83 5.73
CA ARG A 27 -8.35 -34.81 5.64
C ARG A 27 -7.04 -35.42 5.12
N LEU A 28 -6.65 -35.05 3.92
CA LEU A 28 -5.29 -34.78 3.42
C LEU A 28 -5.55 -33.68 2.37
N TRP A 29 -4.76 -32.64 2.14
CA TRP A 29 -3.40 -32.63 1.61
C TRP A 29 -2.69 -31.36 2.09
N ALA A 30 -1.47 -31.52 2.54
CA ALA A 30 -0.45 -30.49 2.60
C ALA A 30 0.86 -31.19 2.23
N VAL A 31 1.70 -30.55 1.39
CA VAL A 31 3.16 -30.38 1.56
C VAL A 31 3.87 -30.12 0.20
N HIS A 32 4.48 -28.92 0.09
CA HIS A 32 5.70 -28.50 -0.68
C HIS A 32 5.63 -28.40 -2.23
N ILE A 33 6.24 -27.43 -2.97
CA ILE A 33 7.43 -26.53 -2.84
C ILE A 33 7.24 -25.25 -3.71
N ALA A 34 8.10 -24.23 -3.51
CA ALA A 34 8.12 -22.91 -4.16
C ALA A 34 9.07 -22.78 -5.39
N ASP A 35 8.83 -21.68 -6.12
CA ASP A 35 9.68 -20.92 -7.07
C ASP A 35 9.80 -21.37 -8.53
N ALA A 36 9.11 -20.65 -9.43
CA ALA A 36 9.67 -20.08 -10.67
C ALA A 36 8.78 -18.93 -11.18
N ALA A 37 9.39 -17.97 -11.86
CA ALA A 37 8.82 -16.66 -12.19
C ALA A 37 8.39 -16.55 -13.66
N GLY A 38 7.28 -15.83 -13.91
CA GLY A 38 7.02 -15.18 -15.19
C GLY A 38 5.56 -15.18 -15.60
N ILE A 39 5.03 -14.00 -15.95
CA ILE A 39 3.78 -13.79 -16.72
C ILE A 39 2.51 -13.87 -15.83
N ASN A 40 1.67 -12.84 -15.63
CA ASN A 40 1.01 -12.09 -16.69
C ASN A 40 0.57 -10.67 -16.26
N HIS A 41 0.86 -9.71 -17.13
CA HIS A 41 0.80 -8.26 -16.96
C HIS A 41 -0.62 -7.65 -16.91
N ALA A 42 -1.68 -8.46 -17.03
CA ALA A 42 -3.08 -7.98 -17.11
C ALA A 42 -3.77 -7.83 -15.73
N SER A 43 -3.39 -8.65 -14.74
CA SER A 43 -3.91 -8.55 -13.37
C SER A 43 -3.41 -7.29 -12.64
N ARG A 44 -2.16 -6.88 -12.92
CA ARG A 44 -1.60 -5.62 -12.41
C ARG A 44 -2.32 -4.37 -12.93
N ALA A 45 -2.91 -4.41 -14.13
CA ALA A 45 -3.61 -3.24 -14.69
C ALA A 45 -4.99 -3.01 -14.04
N ALA A 46 -5.72 -4.08 -13.71
CA ALA A 46 -7.01 -3.99 -13.03
C ALA A 46 -6.86 -3.64 -11.54
N GLU A 47 -5.79 -4.12 -10.89
CA GLU A 47 -5.47 -3.73 -9.51
C GLU A 47 -4.83 -2.34 -9.43
N SER A 48 -4.10 -1.90 -10.46
CA SER A 48 -3.63 -0.52 -10.63
C SER A 48 -4.81 0.46 -10.78
N ASN A 49 -5.84 0.13 -11.56
CA ASN A 49 -6.99 1.01 -11.76
C ASN A 49 -7.89 1.17 -10.50
N ARG A 50 -7.90 0.21 -9.56
CA ARG A 50 -8.56 0.38 -8.25
C ARG A 50 -7.65 0.98 -7.17
N ARG A 51 -6.34 0.79 -7.26
CA ARG A 51 -5.36 1.53 -6.43
C ARG A 51 -5.32 3.01 -6.80
N GLN A 52 -5.62 3.36 -8.05
CA GLN A 52 -5.75 4.75 -8.52
C GLN A 52 -6.93 5.50 -7.86
N LEU A 53 -8.05 4.81 -7.59
CA LEU A 53 -9.26 5.43 -7.02
C LEU A 53 -9.13 5.87 -5.55
N CYS A 54 -8.11 5.42 -4.81
CA CYS A 54 -7.79 5.96 -3.48
C CYS A 54 -6.69 7.06 -3.53
N HIS A 55 -5.99 7.19 -4.65
CA HIS A 55 -4.98 8.23 -4.87
C HIS A 55 -5.61 9.54 -5.35
N ASP A 56 -6.81 9.45 -5.97
CA ASP A 56 -7.59 10.59 -6.45
C ASP A 56 -8.46 11.25 -5.35
N ALA A 57 -8.45 10.74 -4.12
CA ALA A 57 -9.30 11.21 -3.01
C ALA A 57 -8.84 12.54 -2.38
N ILE A 58 -7.59 12.97 -2.60
CA ILE A 58 -7.16 14.34 -2.29
C ILE A 58 -7.47 15.19 -3.51
N LYS A 59 -8.63 15.84 -3.50
CA LYS A 59 -8.95 16.90 -4.45
C LYS A 59 -8.03 18.10 -4.17
N SER A 60 -6.86 18.11 -4.80
CA SER A 60 -5.94 19.27 -4.86
C SER A 60 -5.34 19.71 -3.51
N CYS A 61 -4.00 19.70 -3.41
CA CYS A 61 -3.30 20.51 -2.43
C CYS A 61 -3.63 21.98 -2.73
N HIS A 62 -4.50 22.60 -1.93
CA HIS A 62 -5.00 23.93 -2.24
C HIS A 62 -3.92 25.00 -2.04
N LYS A 63 -3.02 24.83 -1.06
CA LYS A 63 -1.97 25.81 -0.73
C LYS A 63 -0.74 25.14 -0.11
N ARG A 64 0.46 25.46 -0.62
CA ARG A 64 1.77 25.15 -0.02
C ARG A 64 2.59 26.43 0.08
N TRP A 65 3.14 26.71 1.25
CA TRP A 65 4.00 27.89 1.47
C TRP A 65 5.05 27.61 2.54
N ARG A 66 5.99 28.55 2.70
CA ARG A 66 7.00 28.50 3.76
C ARG A 66 6.55 29.35 4.94
N VAL A 67 6.67 28.80 6.14
CA VAL A 67 6.41 29.51 7.39
C VAL A 67 7.76 29.93 7.99
N PRO A 68 8.07 31.25 8.00
CA PRO A 68 9.22 31.76 8.72
C PRO A 68 8.94 31.74 10.23
N HIS A 69 9.97 31.91 11.06
CA HIS A 69 9.79 32.23 12.47
C HIS A 69 9.52 33.74 12.61
N LEU A 70 8.50 34.13 13.37
CA LEU A 70 8.28 35.54 13.70
C LEU A 70 9.29 35.96 14.78
N LEU A 71 10.10 36.99 14.51
CA LEU A 71 10.85 37.69 15.56
C LEU A 71 9.83 38.42 16.47
N PRO A 72 9.97 38.36 17.81
CA PRO A 72 9.04 39.05 18.70
C PRO A 72 8.98 40.55 18.38
N ALA A 73 7.77 41.10 18.32
CA ALA A 73 7.48 42.51 17.99
C ALA A 73 8.15 43.52 18.95
N THR A 74 8.68 43.08 20.09
CA THR A 74 9.43 43.91 21.04
C THR A 74 10.82 44.32 20.57
N MET A 75 11.33 43.81 19.43
CA MET A 75 12.50 44.39 18.76
C MET A 75 12.16 45.40 17.65
N ALA A 76 10.88 45.60 17.32
CA ALA A 76 10.45 46.49 16.24
C ALA A 76 10.12 47.93 16.71
N SER A 77 10.17 48.22 18.01
CA SER A 77 9.94 49.58 18.54
C SER A 77 11.23 50.23 19.05
N THR A 78 12.21 50.38 18.17
CA THR A 78 13.15 51.52 18.20
C THR A 78 13.76 51.65 16.83
N SER A 79 13.64 52.83 16.25
CA SER A 79 14.24 53.25 14.99
C SER A 79 15.75 53.00 14.97
N CYS A 80 16.17 51.84 14.46
CA CYS A 80 17.50 51.54 13.95
C CYS A 80 17.30 50.46 12.88
N LEU A 81 17.93 50.62 11.72
CA LEU A 81 18.05 49.59 10.69
C LEU A 81 18.57 48.28 11.34
N GLY A 82 17.68 47.37 11.68
CA GLY A 82 18.02 46.12 12.37
C GLY A 82 18.81 45.22 11.44
N ALA A 83 20.06 44.92 11.80
CA ALA A 83 20.91 43.99 11.09
C ALA A 83 20.18 42.65 10.86
N CYS A 84 20.32 42.06 9.66
CA CYS A 84 19.91 40.68 9.44
C CYS A 84 20.53 39.80 10.54
N PRO A 85 19.75 38.94 11.22
CA PRO A 85 20.33 38.01 12.19
C PRO A 85 21.42 37.18 11.53
N GLU A 86 22.58 37.09 12.18
CA GLU A 86 23.76 36.34 11.71
C GLU A 86 23.36 34.91 11.28
N PRO A 87 23.93 34.37 10.20
CA PRO A 87 23.72 32.99 9.80
C PRO A 87 24.12 32.04 10.93
N GLU A 88 23.23 31.13 11.31
CA GLU A 88 23.49 30.13 12.35
C GLU A 88 23.86 28.79 11.71
N THR A 89 24.95 28.19 12.16
CA THR A 89 25.39 26.86 11.71
C THR A 89 25.39 25.89 12.89
N VAL A 90 24.70 24.76 12.72
CA VAL A 90 24.72 23.63 13.64
C VAL A 90 25.43 22.48 12.96
N HIS A 91 26.62 22.13 13.46
CA HIS A 91 27.37 20.99 12.96
C HIS A 91 26.72 19.67 13.42
N LEU A 92 26.58 18.71 12.51
CA LEU A 92 25.94 17.43 12.82
C LEU A 92 26.91 16.51 13.56
N THR A 93 26.43 15.87 14.62
CA THR A 93 27.17 14.88 15.41
C THR A 93 27.24 13.53 14.67
N PRO A 94 28.10 12.60 15.08
CA PRO A 94 28.05 11.24 14.53
C PRO A 94 26.68 10.55 14.70
N TRP A 95 25.94 10.81 15.80
CA TRP A 95 24.56 10.32 15.94
C TRP A 95 23.61 10.87 14.88
N ASP A 96 23.79 12.14 14.54
CA ASP A 96 23.01 12.84 13.52
C ASP A 96 23.35 12.33 12.11
N LEU A 97 24.64 12.27 11.78
CA LEU A 97 25.14 11.87 10.45
C LEU A 97 24.80 10.42 10.11
N GLN A 98 24.73 9.52 11.10
CA GLN A 98 24.25 8.15 10.91
C GLN A 98 22.85 8.08 10.28
N MET A 99 22.01 9.09 10.52
CA MET A 99 20.62 9.12 10.07
C MET A 99 20.43 9.85 8.73
N LEU A 100 21.51 10.30 8.09
CA LEU A 100 21.46 11.05 6.82
C LEU A 100 20.85 10.25 5.67
N THR A 101 20.91 8.92 5.71
CA THR A 101 20.43 8.00 4.67
C THR A 101 19.07 7.37 4.98
N ILE A 102 18.35 7.91 5.96
CA ILE A 102 17.01 7.48 6.38
C ILE A 102 15.98 8.54 5.98
N ASP A 103 14.73 8.14 5.78
CA ASP A 103 13.64 9.06 5.46
C ASP A 103 13.31 9.98 6.66
N HIS A 104 12.64 11.09 6.38
CA HIS A 104 12.12 11.96 7.44
C HIS A 104 11.21 11.20 8.42
N ILE A 105 11.30 11.56 9.70
CA ILE A 105 10.35 11.10 10.73
C ILE A 105 9.00 11.71 10.40
N GLN A 106 8.01 10.86 10.13
CA GLN A 106 6.62 11.28 9.88
C GLN A 106 5.69 10.77 10.97
N LYS A 107 5.03 11.67 11.70
CA LYS A 107 3.97 11.36 12.68
C LYS A 107 2.88 12.43 12.62
N GLY A 108 1.65 12.00 12.88
CA GLY A 108 0.49 12.87 12.82
C GLY A 108 -0.62 12.38 13.71
N ILE A 109 -1.49 13.30 14.07
CA ILE A 109 -2.65 13.06 14.93
C ILE A 109 -3.93 13.40 14.19
N LEU A 110 -4.97 12.61 14.46
CA LEU A 110 -6.32 12.88 14.01
C LEU A 110 -7.07 13.59 15.14
N LEU A 111 -7.64 14.75 14.84
CA LEU A 111 -8.38 15.60 15.78
C LEU A 111 -9.86 15.63 15.39
N PRO A 112 -10.76 15.87 16.36
CA PRO A 112 -12.17 16.10 16.07
C PRO A 112 -12.35 17.37 15.21
N LYS A 113 -13.55 17.54 14.65
CA LYS A 113 -13.90 18.72 13.86
C LYS A 113 -13.71 19.99 14.70
N PRO A 114 -12.90 20.96 14.24
CA PRO A 114 -12.71 22.23 14.94
C PRO A 114 -13.97 23.11 14.86
N PRO A 115 -14.12 24.09 15.78
CA PRO A 115 -15.21 25.06 15.74
C PRO A 115 -15.08 26.07 14.60
N VAL A 116 -13.87 26.23 14.06
CA VAL A 116 -13.53 27.09 12.92
C VAL A 116 -12.94 26.23 11.79
N SER A 117 -13.32 26.48 10.54
CA SER A 117 -12.90 25.68 9.37
C SER A 117 -12.32 26.55 8.25
N GLY A 118 -11.64 25.94 7.28
CA GLY A 118 -11.07 26.65 6.13
C GLY A 118 -9.93 27.60 6.51
N ASP A 119 -9.84 28.74 5.82
CA ASP A 119 -8.68 29.65 5.90
C ASP A 119 -8.34 30.12 7.32
N HIS A 120 -9.34 30.39 8.18
CA HIS A 120 -9.09 30.83 9.56
C HIS A 120 -8.39 29.76 10.42
N LEU A 121 -8.74 28.49 10.26
CA LEU A 121 -8.08 27.39 10.96
C LEU A 121 -6.62 27.28 10.49
N VAL A 122 -6.42 27.35 9.18
CA VAL A 122 -5.12 27.24 8.53
C VAL A 122 -4.20 28.39 8.95
N GLU A 123 -4.69 29.63 8.95
CA GLU A 123 -3.97 30.81 9.41
C GLU A 123 -3.59 30.69 10.89
N HIS A 124 -4.53 30.26 11.73
CA HIS A 124 -4.27 30.02 13.15
C HIS A 124 -3.16 29.00 13.37
N LEU A 125 -3.24 27.84 12.70
CA LEU A 125 -2.26 26.76 12.83
C LEU A 125 -0.89 27.16 12.27
N ALA A 126 -0.84 27.87 11.14
CA ALA A 126 0.40 28.37 10.57
C ALA A 126 1.05 29.43 11.49
N SER A 127 0.24 30.32 12.08
CA SER A 127 0.71 31.34 13.04
C SER A 127 1.24 30.70 14.33
N SER A 128 0.50 29.74 14.92
CA SER A 128 0.96 29.03 16.12
C SER A 128 2.20 28.18 15.83
N PHE A 129 2.31 27.60 14.62
CA PHE A 129 3.50 26.88 14.19
C PHE A 129 4.70 27.80 14.06
N SER A 130 4.55 28.98 13.45
CA SER A 130 5.61 30.00 13.38
C SER A 130 6.17 30.38 14.75
N ARG A 131 5.29 30.55 15.74
CA ARG A 131 5.68 30.84 17.13
C ARG A 131 6.39 29.66 17.80
N ALA A 132 6.00 28.42 17.50
CA ALA A 132 6.75 27.24 17.93
C ALA A 132 8.14 27.20 17.30
N LEU A 133 8.24 27.47 15.99
CA LEU A 133 9.51 27.54 15.26
C LEU A 133 10.46 28.60 15.79
N ALA A 134 9.97 29.69 16.41
CA ALA A 134 10.84 30.66 17.07
C ALA A 134 11.65 30.05 18.24
N ARG A 135 11.15 28.97 18.86
CA ARG A 135 11.88 28.20 19.88
C ARG A 135 12.72 27.08 19.29
N PHE A 136 12.38 26.64 18.08
CA PHE A 136 13.06 25.58 17.33
C PHE A 136 13.72 26.11 16.05
N HIS A 137 14.32 27.29 16.19
CA HIS A 137 14.71 28.14 15.07
C HIS A 137 15.73 27.50 14.11
N PRO A 138 16.64 26.57 14.51
CA PRO A 138 17.54 25.93 13.56
C PRO A 138 16.80 25.04 12.55
N PHE A 139 15.63 24.49 12.90
CA PHE A 139 14.85 23.63 12.01
C PHE A 139 14.14 24.39 10.87
N THR A 140 14.23 25.71 10.87
CA THR A 140 13.85 26.53 9.70
C THR A 140 14.92 26.55 8.61
N GLY A 141 16.13 26.06 8.90
CA GLY A 141 17.27 26.02 7.99
C GLY A 141 17.23 24.91 6.94
N ARG A 142 18.37 24.67 6.31
CA ARG A 142 18.62 23.62 5.31
C ARG A 142 19.88 22.85 5.67
N LEU A 143 19.94 21.58 5.29
CA LEU A 143 21.22 20.87 5.27
C LEU A 143 22.08 21.45 4.14
N THR A 144 23.32 21.80 4.46
CA THR A 144 24.31 22.30 3.50
C THR A 144 25.51 21.37 3.47
N VAL A 145 26.08 21.25 2.28
CA VAL A 145 27.26 20.44 2.01
C VAL A 145 28.38 21.38 1.67
N ASP A 146 29.47 21.32 2.43
CA ASP A 146 30.69 22.08 2.13
C ASP A 146 31.80 21.11 1.74
N GLU A 147 32.48 21.42 0.64
CA GLU A 147 33.65 20.69 0.14
C GLU A 147 34.91 21.24 0.82
N SER A 148 35.75 20.35 1.35
CA SER A 148 37.08 20.68 1.85
C SER A 148 38.14 19.98 1.00
N CYS A 149 39.03 20.80 0.43
CA CYS A 149 40.20 20.35 -0.31
C CYS A 149 41.45 20.68 0.50
N ASP A 150 41.90 19.75 1.34
CA ASP A 150 43.18 19.88 2.03
C ASP A 150 44.32 19.45 1.09
N GLY A 151 44.71 20.35 0.17
CA GLY A 151 45.86 20.14 -0.73
C GLY A 151 45.75 18.90 -1.63
N ASP A 152 46.82 18.10 -1.72
CA ASP A 152 46.90 16.84 -2.50
C ASP A 152 46.12 15.65 -1.87
N GLY A 153 45.37 15.88 -0.79
CA GLY A 153 44.54 14.87 -0.15
C GLY A 153 43.25 14.54 -0.93
N PRO A 154 42.57 13.43 -0.59
CA PRO A 154 41.25 13.14 -1.15
C PRO A 154 40.25 14.22 -0.71
N THR A 155 39.44 14.70 -1.64
CA THR A 155 38.34 15.62 -1.35
C THR A 155 37.41 15.03 -0.29
N THR A 156 37.16 15.79 0.78
CA THR A 156 36.20 15.42 1.83
C THR A 156 35.06 16.42 1.87
N PHE A 157 33.91 15.99 2.38
CA PHE A 157 32.74 16.86 2.50
C PHE A 157 32.24 16.85 3.93
N THR A 158 31.62 17.96 4.32
CA THR A 158 31.00 18.12 5.62
C THR A 158 29.54 18.47 5.43
N VAL A 159 28.68 18.00 6.34
CA VAL A 159 27.25 18.31 6.31
C VAL A 159 26.88 19.03 7.60
N SER A 160 26.28 20.21 7.47
CA SER A 160 25.81 21.01 8.59
C SER A 160 24.39 21.49 8.35
N LEU A 161 23.65 21.77 9.42
CA LEU A 161 22.38 22.48 9.34
C LEU A 161 22.67 23.98 9.38
N ARG A 162 22.34 24.69 8.31
CA ARG A 162 22.53 26.15 8.22
C ARG A 162 21.21 26.89 8.09
N ARG A 163 21.09 27.97 8.84
CA ARG A 163 20.03 28.97 8.72
C ARG A 163 20.67 30.25 8.17
N ARG A 164 20.26 30.68 6.98
CA ARG A 164 20.84 31.82 6.26
C ARG A 164 20.14 33.15 6.57
N CYS A 165 19.01 33.09 7.29
CA CYS A 165 18.13 34.22 7.58
C CYS A 165 17.66 34.94 6.30
N THR A 166 17.52 34.23 5.17
CA THR A 166 17.02 34.74 3.88
C THR A 166 15.57 34.33 3.65
N GLY A 167 14.92 34.88 2.61
CA GLY A 167 13.54 34.51 2.23
C GLY A 167 13.33 33.05 1.78
N ASP A 168 14.41 32.27 1.64
CA ASP A 168 14.37 30.84 1.35
C ASP A 168 14.37 29.94 2.60
N ASP A 169 14.64 30.50 3.77
CA ASP A 169 14.52 29.80 5.04
C ASP A 169 13.04 29.71 5.48
N GLY A 170 12.76 28.74 6.35
CA GLY A 170 11.42 28.42 6.84
C GLY A 170 11.11 26.93 6.70
N ALA A 171 10.19 26.47 7.54
CA ALA A 171 9.59 25.15 7.42
C ALA A 171 8.51 25.16 6.33
N GLU A 172 8.30 24.05 5.65
CA GLU A 172 7.17 23.92 4.71
C GLU A 172 5.86 23.75 5.51
N PHE A 173 4.79 24.43 5.07
CA PHE A 173 3.45 24.24 5.61
C PHE A 173 2.50 23.95 4.46
N VAL A 174 1.76 22.86 4.59
CA VAL A 174 0.86 22.33 3.57
C VAL A 174 -0.56 22.31 4.12
N HIS A 175 -1.50 22.85 3.35
CA HIS A 175 -2.93 22.67 3.58
C HIS A 175 -3.53 21.80 2.48
N ALA A 176 -4.22 20.76 2.91
CA ALA A 176 -4.88 19.79 2.03
C ALA A 176 -6.32 19.54 2.49
N VAL A 177 -7.15 19.06 1.58
CA VAL A 177 -8.55 18.71 1.85
C VAL A 177 -8.81 17.30 1.30
N ALA A 178 -9.34 16.43 2.15
CA ALA A 178 -9.82 15.09 1.82
C ALA A 178 -11.31 15.00 2.20
N ALA A 179 -12.15 15.72 1.45
CA ALA A 179 -13.57 15.89 1.74
C ALA A 179 -14.38 14.58 1.73
N ASP A 180 -13.88 13.56 1.05
CA ASP A 180 -14.52 12.25 0.91
C ASP A 180 -14.00 11.22 1.94
N VAL A 181 -13.15 11.64 2.89
CA VAL A 181 -12.60 10.80 3.97
C VAL A 181 -13.14 11.27 5.31
N THR A 182 -13.61 10.34 6.13
CA THR A 182 -14.09 10.60 7.50
C THR A 182 -13.06 10.18 8.55
N VAL A 183 -13.25 10.65 9.79
CA VAL A 183 -12.53 10.17 10.97
C VAL A 183 -12.70 8.65 11.11
N ALA A 184 -13.90 8.14 10.89
CA ALA A 184 -14.20 6.71 11.00
C ALA A 184 -13.37 5.88 10.00
N ASP A 185 -13.19 6.36 8.77
CA ASP A 185 -12.38 5.66 7.76
C ASP A 185 -10.94 5.44 8.24
N VAL A 186 -10.38 6.38 9.02
CA VAL A 186 -9.00 6.32 9.54
C VAL A 186 -8.88 5.41 10.77
N VAL A 187 -9.94 5.24 11.57
CA VAL A 187 -9.85 4.61 12.91
C VAL A 187 -10.69 3.35 13.11
N ALA A 188 -11.71 3.10 12.28
CA ALA A 188 -12.64 2.00 12.49
C ALA A 188 -12.04 0.62 12.15
N SER A 189 -11.04 0.61 11.26
CA SER A 189 -10.34 -0.60 10.85
C SER A 189 -9.09 -0.84 11.70
N LEU A 190 -8.80 -2.12 11.95
CA LEU A 190 -7.51 -2.53 12.51
C LEU A 190 -6.37 -2.21 11.53
N TYR A 191 -6.61 -2.44 10.23
CA TYR A 191 -5.70 -2.07 9.15
C TYR A 191 -5.75 -0.57 8.93
N VAL A 192 -4.58 0.08 8.90
CA VAL A 192 -4.49 1.50 8.58
C VAL A 192 -4.68 1.66 7.07
N PRO A 193 -5.63 2.52 6.63
CA PRO A 193 -5.86 2.74 5.20
C PRO A 193 -4.69 3.45 4.53
N ARG A 194 -4.34 3.04 3.30
CA ARG A 194 -3.25 3.67 2.52
C ARG A 194 -3.42 5.17 2.28
N VAL A 195 -4.66 5.69 2.26
CA VAL A 195 -4.91 7.13 2.10
C VAL A 195 -4.23 7.94 3.21
N VAL A 196 -4.01 7.36 4.40
CA VAL A 196 -3.33 8.02 5.52
C VAL A 196 -1.91 8.47 5.14
N TRP A 197 -1.19 7.74 4.27
CA TRP A 197 0.17 8.13 3.85
C TRP A 197 0.18 9.46 3.11
N SER A 198 -0.91 9.80 2.40
CA SER A 198 -1.03 11.07 1.68
C SER A 198 -1.27 12.28 2.59
N PHE A 199 -1.49 12.06 3.90
CA PHE A 199 -1.67 13.14 4.88
C PHE A 199 -0.35 13.70 5.42
N PHE A 200 0.79 13.22 4.92
CA PHE A 200 2.12 13.58 5.39
C PHE A 200 2.93 14.31 4.31
N PRO A 201 3.65 15.40 4.67
CA PRO A 201 4.52 16.10 3.75
C PRO A 201 5.87 15.37 3.63
N LEU A 202 6.63 15.68 2.57
CA LEU A 202 7.98 15.15 2.32
C LEU A 202 8.09 13.61 2.36
N ASP A 203 7.06 12.92 1.87
CA ASP A 203 7.05 11.45 1.80
C ASP A 203 8.17 10.92 0.91
N GLY A 204 8.85 9.86 1.38
CA GLY A 204 10.02 9.26 0.73
C GLY A 204 11.27 10.16 0.64
N MET A 205 11.30 11.32 1.32
CA MET A 205 12.46 12.21 1.29
C MET A 205 13.57 11.70 2.22
N VAL A 206 14.70 11.29 1.64
CA VAL A 206 15.90 10.90 2.38
C VAL A 206 16.72 12.14 2.78
N GLY A 207 17.39 12.10 3.94
CA GLY A 207 18.18 13.24 4.44
C GLY A 207 19.27 13.73 3.49
N ALA A 208 20.00 12.82 2.85
CA ALA A 208 21.03 13.15 1.86
C ALA A 208 20.46 13.82 0.60
N ASP A 209 19.29 13.39 0.11
CA ASP A 209 18.61 14.07 -1.01
C ASP A 209 18.18 15.48 -0.62
N ALA A 210 17.69 15.63 0.61
CA ALA A 210 17.30 16.93 1.14
C ALA A 210 18.51 17.87 1.24
N ALA A 211 19.68 17.37 1.61
CA ALA A 211 20.93 18.13 1.59
C ALA A 211 21.37 18.49 0.17
N ALA A 212 21.40 17.53 -0.76
CA ALA A 212 21.82 17.75 -2.14
C ALA A 212 20.93 18.74 -2.91
N SER A 213 19.63 18.76 -2.60
CA SER A 213 18.64 19.65 -3.25
C SER A 213 18.21 20.85 -2.40
N SER A 214 18.90 21.11 -1.28
CA SER A 214 18.60 22.21 -0.35
C SER A 214 17.11 22.29 0.06
N ARG A 215 16.52 21.14 0.38
CA ARG A 215 15.11 21.01 0.80
C ARG A 215 14.93 21.34 2.29
N PRO A 216 13.72 21.78 2.71
CA PRO A 216 13.41 21.99 4.12
C PRO A 216 13.66 20.73 4.95
N VAL A 217 14.21 20.90 6.15
CA VAL A 217 14.38 19.80 7.12
C VAL A 217 13.12 19.53 7.94
N LEU A 218 12.14 20.42 7.87
CA LEU A 218 10.89 20.36 8.64
C LEU A 218 9.72 20.80 7.75
N ALA A 219 8.64 20.03 7.82
CA ALA A 219 7.38 20.35 7.18
C ALA A 219 6.19 19.97 8.07
N ALA A 220 5.11 20.74 8.02
CA ALA A 220 3.82 20.42 8.62
C ALA A 220 2.74 20.35 7.55
N GLN A 221 1.78 19.43 7.72
CA GLN A 221 0.61 19.33 6.87
C GLN A 221 -0.66 19.29 7.70
N VAL A 222 -1.64 20.12 7.33
CA VAL A 222 -2.99 20.12 7.90
C VAL A 222 -3.94 19.64 6.81
N THR A 223 -4.58 18.50 7.05
CA THR A 223 -5.54 17.89 6.12
C THR A 223 -6.94 17.95 6.72
N GLU A 224 -7.84 18.71 6.12
CA GLU A 224 -9.25 18.75 6.52
C GLU A 224 -10.00 17.53 5.97
N LEU A 225 -10.65 16.78 6.85
CA LEU A 225 -11.52 15.65 6.55
C LEU A 225 -13.00 16.09 6.61
N ALA A 226 -13.93 15.22 6.21
CA ALA A 226 -15.37 15.52 6.26
C ALA A 226 -15.85 15.96 7.66
N ASP A 227 -15.36 15.27 8.70
CA ASP A 227 -15.78 15.37 10.10
C ASP A 227 -14.61 15.47 11.09
N GLY A 228 -13.41 15.83 10.62
CA GLY A 228 -12.21 15.96 11.45
C GLY A 228 -11.06 16.66 10.76
N VAL A 229 -9.90 16.73 11.43
CA VAL A 229 -8.67 17.32 10.89
C VAL A 229 -7.49 16.44 11.23
N PHE A 230 -6.63 16.15 10.25
CA PHE A 230 -5.37 15.45 10.47
C PHE A 230 -4.22 16.45 10.46
N VAL A 231 -3.44 16.50 11.54
CA VAL A 231 -2.25 17.37 11.66
C VAL A 231 -1.01 16.48 11.67
N ALA A 232 -0.16 16.65 10.68
CA ALA A 232 1.04 15.85 10.46
C ALA A 232 2.31 16.71 10.46
N MET A 233 3.43 16.11 10.83
CA MET A 233 4.75 16.73 10.73
C MET A 233 5.78 15.74 10.19
N ALA A 234 6.67 16.24 9.34
CA ALA A 234 7.84 15.53 8.82
C ALA A 234 9.11 16.26 9.26
N LEU A 235 10.06 15.56 9.91
CA LEU A 235 11.32 16.12 10.39
C LEU A 235 12.49 15.25 9.94
N ASN A 236 13.52 15.86 9.36
CA ASN A 236 14.71 15.17 8.87
C ASN A 236 15.39 14.42 10.01
N HIS A 237 15.55 13.10 9.87
CA HIS A 237 16.08 12.30 10.96
C HIS A 237 17.55 12.62 11.28
N ALA A 238 18.29 13.25 10.36
CA ALA A 238 19.67 13.69 10.57
C ALA A 238 19.78 14.98 11.42
N VAL A 239 18.70 15.68 11.73
CA VAL A 239 18.79 16.89 12.59
C VAL A 239 18.25 16.67 14.00
N ALA A 240 17.36 15.69 14.17
CA ALA A 240 16.68 15.40 15.42
C ALA A 240 16.11 13.97 15.47
N ASP A 241 15.99 13.42 16.69
CA ASP A 241 15.29 12.17 16.95
C ASP A 241 13.82 12.35 17.38
N GLY A 242 13.14 11.23 17.64
CA GLY A 242 11.73 11.22 18.07
C GLY A 242 11.44 11.98 19.37
N THR A 243 12.40 12.14 20.27
CA THR A 243 12.20 12.93 21.50
C THR A 243 12.05 14.40 21.15
N THR A 244 12.94 14.90 20.29
CA THR A 244 12.88 16.29 19.83
C THR A 244 11.68 16.54 18.93
N PHE A 245 11.30 15.56 18.09
CA PHE A 245 10.09 15.61 17.28
C PHE A 245 8.85 15.89 18.13
N TRP A 246 8.59 15.09 19.17
CA TRP A 246 7.42 15.27 20.02
C TRP A 246 7.55 16.51 20.91
N HIS A 247 8.76 16.91 21.31
CA HIS A 247 8.96 18.18 22.01
C HIS A 247 8.49 19.38 21.17
N LEU A 248 8.82 19.42 19.88
CA LEU A 248 8.34 20.44 18.95
C LEU A 248 6.81 20.35 18.76
N PHE A 249 6.28 19.15 18.50
CA PHE A 249 4.85 18.94 18.27
C PHE A 249 4.01 19.37 19.48
N ASN A 250 4.44 19.02 20.70
CA ASN A 250 3.79 19.38 21.96
C ASN A 250 3.89 20.89 22.26
N THR A 251 5.01 21.51 21.87
CA THR A 251 5.15 22.97 21.96
C THR A 251 4.18 23.68 21.02
N TRP A 252 4.03 23.17 19.80
CA TRP A 252 3.10 23.73 18.81
C TRP A 252 1.65 23.64 19.27
N SER A 253 1.19 22.45 19.68
CA SER A 253 -0.18 22.25 20.16
C SER A 253 -0.49 23.12 21.39
N HIS A 254 0.45 23.23 22.33
CA HIS A 254 0.33 24.12 23.49
C HIS A 254 0.15 25.59 23.11
N ILE A 255 0.97 26.11 22.19
CA ILE A 255 0.88 27.50 21.72
C ILE A 255 -0.44 27.73 20.98
N SER A 256 -0.87 26.78 20.15
CA SER A 256 -2.13 26.85 19.41
C SER A 256 -3.32 26.97 20.37
N ARG A 257 -3.40 26.09 21.37
CA ARG A 257 -4.50 26.05 22.36
C ARG A 257 -4.63 27.34 23.15
N ARG A 258 -3.51 27.91 23.59
CA ARG A 258 -3.51 29.20 24.30
C ARG A 258 -3.99 30.33 23.43
N SER A 259 -3.60 30.33 22.16
CA SER A 259 -3.97 31.39 21.21
C SER A 259 -5.48 31.37 20.89
N MET A 260 -6.13 30.20 20.87
CA MET A 260 -7.60 30.12 20.76
C MET A 260 -8.32 30.52 22.04
N SER A 261 -7.76 30.19 23.21
CA SER A 261 -8.38 30.52 24.50
C SER A 261 -8.34 32.03 24.79
N ALA A 262 -7.35 32.75 24.26
CA ALA A 262 -7.16 34.19 24.47
C ALA A 262 -8.13 35.10 23.67
N VAL A 263 -9.00 34.55 22.81
CA VAL A 263 -9.94 35.34 21.99
C VAL A 263 -11.13 35.90 22.81
N GLY A 264 -11.20 35.63 24.13
CA GLY A 264 -12.30 36.05 25.02
C GLY A 264 -11.92 36.88 26.26
N GLU A 265 -10.64 37.07 26.57
CA GLU A 265 -10.19 37.81 27.76
C GLU A 265 -9.18 38.88 27.37
N HIS A 266 -9.37 40.10 27.88
CA HIS A 266 -8.59 41.29 27.58
C HIS A 266 -7.07 41.03 27.50
N GLU A 267 -6.44 41.59 26.45
CA GLU A 267 -4.99 41.71 26.26
C GLU A 267 -4.30 42.35 27.49
N HIS A 268 -3.96 41.54 28.48
CA HIS A 268 -3.02 41.91 29.52
C HIS A 268 -2.10 40.72 29.83
N ASP A 269 -0.82 40.95 29.52
CA ASP A 269 0.38 40.20 29.89
C ASP A 269 0.89 39.10 28.94
N ASP A 270 1.57 39.57 27.88
CA ASP A 270 2.39 38.82 26.90
C ASP A 270 3.68 38.19 27.51
N LYS A 271 3.68 37.93 28.82
CA LYS A 271 4.84 37.42 29.60
C LYS A 271 4.57 36.18 30.44
N THR A 272 3.46 35.48 30.24
CA THR A 272 3.27 34.18 30.91
C THR A 272 4.10 33.09 30.23
N THR A 273 5.31 32.89 30.76
CA THR A 273 6.30 31.86 30.39
C THR A 273 5.65 30.53 29.99
N ILE A 274 5.89 30.08 28.76
CA ILE A 274 5.56 28.71 28.33
C ILE A 274 6.27 27.75 29.29
N SER A 275 5.51 26.92 30.01
CA SER A 275 6.05 25.99 31.03
C SER A 275 6.91 24.86 30.44
N ILE A 276 6.85 24.67 29.12
CA ILE A 276 7.69 23.71 28.39
C ILE A 276 9.14 24.25 28.36
N PRO A 277 10.16 23.47 28.75
CA PRO A 277 11.56 23.89 28.69
C PRO A 277 12.00 24.26 27.26
N PRO A 278 12.95 25.20 27.07
CA PRO A 278 13.52 25.45 25.75
C PRO A 278 14.38 24.26 25.28
N PRO A 279 14.40 23.94 23.97
CA PRO A 279 15.33 22.96 23.42
C PRO A 279 16.79 23.43 23.52
N VAL A 280 17.71 22.49 23.70
CA VAL A 280 19.16 22.74 23.74
C VAL A 280 19.79 22.31 22.41
N PHE A 281 20.30 23.28 21.66
CA PHE A 281 20.90 23.04 20.34
C PHE A 281 22.42 22.84 20.36
N GLU A 282 23.06 23.09 21.49
CA GLU A 282 24.48 22.81 21.69
C GLU A 282 24.74 21.32 21.48
N ARG A 283 25.58 21.01 20.49
CA ARG A 283 25.87 19.64 20.03
C ARG A 283 27.00 19.04 20.85
N TRP A 284 26.79 17.82 21.34
CA TRP A 284 27.81 17.06 22.05
C TRP A 284 28.59 16.18 21.07
N PHE A 285 29.91 16.28 21.09
CA PHE A 285 30.82 15.47 20.28
C PHE A 285 31.74 14.65 21.19
N PRO A 286 32.08 13.40 20.82
CA PRO A 286 33.12 12.63 21.49
C PRO A 286 34.49 13.32 21.45
N ASP A 287 35.35 13.04 22.42
CA ASP A 287 36.70 13.61 22.49
C ASP A 287 37.53 13.25 21.24
N GLY A 288 38.19 14.25 20.66
CA GLY A 288 39.00 14.08 19.45
C GLY A 288 38.21 13.94 18.14
N CYS A 289 36.88 14.02 18.18
CA CYS A 289 36.06 14.08 16.98
C CYS A 289 36.24 15.43 16.27
N PRO A 290 36.59 15.46 14.97
CA PRO A 290 36.69 16.71 14.21
C PRO A 290 35.32 17.38 14.07
N VAL A 291 35.28 18.71 14.19
CA VAL A 291 34.05 19.51 14.01
C VAL A 291 34.32 20.60 12.97
N PRO A 292 33.61 20.60 11.82
CA PRO A 292 32.65 19.58 11.37
C PRO A 292 33.31 18.21 11.06
N VAL A 293 32.51 17.14 11.12
CA VAL A 293 32.99 15.77 10.84
C VAL A 293 33.17 15.58 9.32
N PRO A 294 34.39 15.26 8.83
CA PRO A 294 34.63 15.01 7.41
C PRO A 294 34.09 13.64 7.01
N LEU A 295 33.46 13.57 5.85
CA LEU A 295 32.88 12.35 5.30
C LEU A 295 33.78 11.81 4.16
N PRO A 296 34.05 10.49 4.13
CA PRO A 296 35.12 9.89 3.32
C PRO A 296 34.68 9.58 1.87
N PHE A 297 33.79 10.38 1.28
CA PHE A 297 33.24 10.13 -0.06
C PHE A 297 33.14 11.42 -0.86
N GLY A 298 33.29 11.30 -2.19
CA GLY A 298 33.39 12.45 -3.08
C GLY A 298 32.06 13.14 -3.41
N LYS A 299 30.94 12.50 -3.08
CA LYS A 299 29.57 12.91 -3.46
C LYS A 299 28.53 12.31 -2.51
N LEU A 300 27.52 13.08 -2.10
CA LEU A 300 26.44 12.59 -1.21
C LEU A 300 25.62 11.46 -1.85
N GLU A 301 25.48 11.45 -3.17
CA GLU A 301 24.70 10.43 -3.87
C GLU A 301 25.30 9.03 -3.67
N GLN A 302 26.59 8.93 -3.32
CA GLN A 302 27.29 7.65 -3.08
C GLN A 302 26.81 6.94 -1.81
N ILE A 303 26.23 7.66 -0.85
CA ILE A 303 25.67 7.06 0.36
C ILE A 303 24.16 6.83 0.26
N VAL A 304 23.47 7.34 -0.76
CA VAL A 304 22.03 7.10 -0.91
C VAL A 304 21.79 5.68 -1.40
N ARG A 305 21.10 4.88 -0.59
CA ARG A 305 20.64 3.54 -0.98
C ARG A 305 19.13 3.51 -0.96
N ARG A 306 18.52 3.50 -2.15
CA ARG A 306 17.08 3.29 -2.30
C ARG A 306 16.75 1.86 -1.90
N PHE A 307 15.65 1.70 -1.18
CA PHE A 307 15.16 0.39 -0.76
C PHE A 307 13.74 0.21 -1.29
N ASP A 308 13.61 -0.62 -2.31
CA ASP A 308 12.33 -1.07 -2.83
C ASP A 308 12.01 -2.43 -2.20
N GLY A 309 11.51 -2.38 -0.96
CA GLY A 309 11.12 -3.58 -0.22
C GLY A 309 9.81 -4.19 -0.74
N PRO A 310 9.52 -5.46 -0.39
CA PRO A 310 8.21 -6.05 -0.65
C PRO A 310 7.11 -5.18 -0.03
N PRO A 311 5.90 -5.14 -0.65
CA PRO A 311 4.81 -4.33 -0.14
C PRO A 311 4.46 -4.78 1.28
N VAL A 312 4.21 -3.82 2.16
CA VAL A 312 3.74 -4.05 3.53
C VAL A 312 2.32 -3.54 3.72
N ASN A 313 1.64 -4.15 4.68
CA ASN A 313 0.42 -3.62 5.28
C ASN A 313 0.70 -3.24 6.73
N GLU A 314 -0.18 -2.43 7.30
CA GLU A 314 -0.04 -1.92 8.65
C GLU A 314 -1.33 -2.09 9.45
N CYS A 315 -1.18 -2.55 10.69
CA CYS A 315 -2.27 -2.60 11.66
C CYS A 315 -1.94 -1.76 12.88
N PHE A 316 -2.96 -1.14 13.48
CA PHE A 316 -2.85 -0.42 14.75
C PHE A 316 -3.47 -1.25 15.87
N PHE A 317 -2.63 -1.81 16.74
CA PHE A 317 -3.03 -2.62 17.88
C PHE A 317 -3.07 -1.77 19.16
N VAL A 318 -4.11 -1.92 19.97
CA VAL A 318 -4.20 -1.30 21.29
C VAL A 318 -4.12 -2.38 22.35
N PHE A 319 -3.22 -2.23 23.31
CA PHE A 319 -3.07 -3.10 24.47
C PHE A 319 -3.56 -2.34 25.70
N SER A 320 -4.68 -2.74 26.31
CA SER A 320 -5.20 -2.08 27.51
C SER A 320 -4.28 -2.28 28.72
N GLY A 321 -4.35 -1.35 29.69
CA GLY A 321 -3.64 -1.49 30.96
C GLY A 321 -3.96 -2.82 31.67
N GLU A 322 -5.23 -3.25 31.67
CA GLU A 322 -5.62 -4.54 32.24
C GLU A 322 -4.95 -5.72 31.51
N SER A 323 -4.87 -5.69 30.18
CA SER A 323 -4.27 -6.77 29.40
C SER A 323 -2.76 -6.88 29.64
N ILE A 324 -2.10 -5.73 29.88
CA ILE A 324 -0.70 -5.62 30.27
C ILE A 324 -0.49 -6.15 31.69
N GLU A 325 -1.25 -5.65 32.68
CA GLU A 325 -1.13 -6.07 34.08
C GLU A 325 -1.38 -7.58 34.25
N ARG A 326 -2.37 -8.14 33.54
CA ARG A 326 -2.62 -9.59 33.54
C ARG A 326 -1.44 -10.38 32.98
N ARG A 327 -0.62 -9.81 32.09
CA ARG A 327 0.57 -10.49 31.54
C ARG A 327 1.74 -10.39 32.50
N ASP A 328 1.97 -9.20 33.04
CA ASP A 328 3.04 -8.92 34.01
C ASP A 328 2.86 -9.81 35.26
N SER A 329 1.64 -9.92 35.77
CA SER A 329 1.31 -10.76 36.93
C SER A 329 1.37 -12.28 36.67
N ARG A 330 1.07 -12.75 35.45
CA ARG A 330 1.06 -14.19 35.10
C ARG A 330 2.43 -14.75 34.72
N HIS A 331 3.33 -13.95 34.14
CA HIS A 331 4.56 -14.46 33.52
C HIS A 331 5.85 -13.85 34.08
N CYS A 332 5.81 -12.68 34.70
CA CYS A 332 7.01 -11.99 35.20
C CYS A 332 7.32 -12.27 36.68
N ARG A 333 6.57 -13.17 37.33
CA ARG A 333 6.79 -13.60 38.72
C ARG A 333 7.37 -15.01 38.86
N GLN A 334 7.66 -15.70 37.75
CA GLN A 334 8.38 -16.98 37.81
C GLN A 334 9.88 -16.67 37.94
N PRO A 335 10.57 -17.17 38.99
CA PRO A 335 12.02 -16.99 39.11
C PRO A 335 12.69 -17.67 37.93
N ILE A 336 13.44 -16.90 37.13
CA ILE A 336 14.20 -17.43 35.99
C ILE A 336 15.60 -17.87 36.46
N ASP A 337 16.08 -17.34 37.59
CA ASP A 337 17.27 -17.76 38.34
C ASP A 337 17.07 -17.45 39.85
N ASP A 338 17.64 -18.27 40.74
CA ASP A 338 17.44 -18.24 42.20
C ASP A 338 17.99 -16.99 42.94
N ASP A 339 18.57 -16.01 42.24
CA ASP A 339 19.40 -14.96 42.87
C ASP A 339 18.99 -13.49 42.60
N ASP A 340 17.85 -13.21 41.95
CA ASP A 340 17.37 -11.81 41.86
C ASP A 340 15.85 -11.65 41.95
N ALA A 341 15.35 -11.71 43.17
CA ALA A 341 13.96 -11.46 43.55
C ALA A 341 13.47 -10.01 43.32
N THR A 342 14.27 -9.13 42.67
CA THR A 342 13.92 -7.72 42.43
C THR A 342 13.71 -7.33 40.96
N THR A 343 13.73 -8.31 40.05
CA THR A 343 13.80 -8.07 38.60
C THR A 343 12.47 -7.62 37.97
N THR A 344 12.13 -6.32 38.07
CA THR A 344 10.89 -5.79 37.46
C THR A 344 11.02 -5.64 35.93
N ILE A 345 10.19 -6.37 35.17
CA ILE A 345 9.99 -6.21 33.72
C ILE A 345 9.02 -5.04 33.50
N SER A 346 9.31 -4.16 32.54
CA SER A 346 8.43 -3.04 32.20
C SER A 346 7.30 -3.46 31.26
N SER A 347 6.16 -2.77 31.36
CA SER A 347 5.00 -2.96 30.47
C SER A 347 5.36 -2.89 28.98
N LEU A 348 6.27 -1.99 28.59
CA LEU A 348 6.77 -1.91 27.23
C LEU A 348 7.50 -3.20 26.84
N GLN A 349 8.44 -3.69 27.66
CA GLN A 349 9.16 -4.95 27.39
C GLN A 349 8.21 -6.13 27.25
N SER A 350 7.16 -6.22 28.07
CA SER A 350 6.12 -7.25 27.97
C SER A 350 5.35 -7.17 26.64
N VAL A 351 4.96 -5.98 26.20
CA VAL A 351 4.28 -5.80 24.90
C VAL A 351 5.20 -6.13 23.73
N LEU A 352 6.45 -5.66 23.75
CA LEU A 352 7.42 -5.95 22.68
C LEU A 352 7.72 -7.45 22.59
N ALA A 353 7.87 -8.13 23.74
CA ALA A 353 8.03 -9.59 23.79
C ALA A 353 6.80 -10.32 23.23
N HIS A 354 5.59 -9.86 23.55
CA HIS A 354 4.35 -10.43 23.03
C HIS A 354 4.25 -10.29 21.51
N VAL A 355 4.62 -9.12 20.97
CA VAL A 355 4.70 -8.88 19.53
C VAL A 355 5.79 -9.73 18.89
N TRP A 356 6.98 -9.83 19.49
CA TRP A 356 8.06 -10.68 18.95
C TRP A 356 7.60 -12.13 18.82
N ARG A 357 6.99 -12.69 19.87
CA ARG A 357 6.47 -14.06 19.87
C ARG A 357 5.38 -14.26 18.82
N GLY A 358 4.40 -13.35 18.77
CA GLY A 358 3.31 -13.41 17.79
C GLY A 358 3.82 -13.34 16.34
N VAL A 359 4.73 -12.42 16.04
CA VAL A 359 5.30 -12.27 14.70
C VAL A 359 6.18 -13.46 14.32
N THR A 360 6.98 -13.99 15.24
CA THR A 360 7.79 -15.20 15.02
C THR A 360 6.90 -16.41 14.66
N ARG A 361 5.78 -16.60 15.37
CA ARG A 361 4.78 -17.63 15.02
C ARG A 361 4.13 -17.36 13.67
N ALA A 362 3.68 -16.12 13.42
CA ALA A 362 3.04 -15.73 12.17
C ALA A 362 3.95 -15.93 10.95
N ARG A 363 5.26 -15.71 11.11
CA ARG A 363 6.28 -15.95 10.08
C ARG A 363 6.59 -17.43 9.86
N ARG A 364 6.21 -18.32 10.78
CA ARG A 364 6.51 -19.76 10.76
C ARG A 364 8.01 -20.03 10.58
N LEU A 365 8.84 -19.29 11.30
CA LEU A 365 10.30 -19.44 11.23
C LEU A 365 10.72 -20.86 11.67
N PRO A 366 11.66 -21.52 10.98
CA PRO A 366 12.31 -22.73 11.46
C PRO A 366 12.84 -22.54 12.88
N ARG A 367 12.67 -23.56 13.73
CA ARG A 367 12.98 -23.46 15.16
C ARG A 367 14.43 -23.07 15.45
N GLN A 368 15.36 -23.45 14.58
CA GLN A 368 16.80 -23.15 14.70
C GLN A 368 17.20 -21.79 14.12
N GLN A 369 16.30 -21.11 13.39
CA GLN A 369 16.61 -19.82 12.79
C GLN A 369 16.76 -18.76 13.88
N GLU A 370 17.86 -17.99 13.82
CA GLU A 370 18.02 -16.80 14.67
C GLU A 370 16.98 -15.74 14.30
N THR A 371 16.32 -15.20 15.33
CA THR A 371 15.45 -14.04 15.25
C THR A 371 15.97 -12.95 16.18
N THR A 372 15.74 -11.70 15.81
CA THR A 372 16.22 -10.55 16.58
C THR A 372 15.12 -9.53 16.81
N TYR A 373 15.25 -8.79 17.92
CA TYR A 373 14.39 -7.66 18.22
C TYR A 373 15.24 -6.46 18.61
N THR A 374 15.14 -5.40 17.81
CA THR A 374 15.89 -4.17 18.01
C THR A 374 14.99 -3.07 18.55
N VAL A 375 15.43 -2.40 19.62
CA VAL A 375 14.78 -1.21 20.17
C VAL A 375 15.74 -0.03 20.11
N LEU A 376 15.20 1.18 19.93
CA LEU A 376 15.98 2.41 20.04
C LEU A 376 15.97 2.90 21.48
N VAL A 377 17.16 3.01 22.08
CA VAL A 377 17.34 3.43 23.48
C VAL A 377 17.83 4.87 23.50
N GLY A 378 17.08 5.75 24.17
CA GLY A 378 17.46 7.15 24.34
C GLY A 378 18.62 7.31 25.34
N CYS A 379 19.59 8.14 24.99
CA CYS A 379 20.80 8.41 25.77
C CYS A 379 20.68 9.62 26.71
N ARG A 380 19.62 10.44 26.56
CA ARG A 380 19.35 11.59 27.44
C ARG A 380 19.18 11.11 28.89
N GLY A 381 19.98 11.64 29.80
CA GLY A 381 20.02 11.20 31.20
C GLY A 381 20.76 9.87 31.47
N ARG A 382 21.23 9.17 30.42
CA ARG A 382 22.17 8.03 30.54
C ARG A 382 23.61 8.44 30.29
N VAL A 383 23.83 9.44 29.43
CA VAL A 383 25.12 10.08 29.17
C VAL A 383 25.11 11.43 29.88
N ARG A 384 26.06 11.66 30.80
CA ARG A 384 26.08 12.81 31.72
C ARG A 384 26.07 14.16 31.01
N HIS A 385 26.69 14.24 29.84
CA HIS A 385 26.84 15.48 29.07
C HIS A 385 25.68 15.75 28.11
N VAL A 386 24.69 14.84 28.02
CA VAL A 386 23.53 15.01 27.13
C VAL A 386 22.32 15.47 27.94
N ALA A 387 21.98 16.76 27.80
CA ALA A 387 20.84 17.37 28.48
C ALA A 387 19.50 16.70 28.12
N HIS A 388 18.54 16.72 29.05
CA HIS A 388 17.18 16.20 28.80
C HIS A 388 16.45 16.92 27.67
N ALA A 389 16.72 18.21 27.46
CA ALA A 389 16.14 19.01 26.38
C ALA A 389 17.01 19.05 25.10
N TYR A 390 18.06 18.24 25.02
CA TYR A 390 18.94 18.15 23.85
C TYR A 390 18.14 17.90 22.56
N ALA A 391 18.32 18.75 21.56
CA ALA A 391 17.50 18.81 20.35
C ALA A 391 18.08 18.05 19.15
N GLY A 392 19.11 17.24 19.36
CA GLY A 392 19.71 16.39 18.34
C GLY A 392 19.26 14.93 18.39
N ASN A 393 19.97 14.07 17.66
CA ASN A 393 19.88 12.63 17.87
C ASN A 393 20.72 12.23 19.09
N ALA A 394 20.11 11.50 20.02
CA ALA A 394 20.79 10.87 21.15
C ALA A 394 20.15 9.51 21.42
N VAL A 395 20.29 8.61 20.45
CA VAL A 395 19.71 7.26 20.45
C VAL A 395 20.73 6.24 20.01
N VAL A 396 20.67 5.04 20.59
CA VAL A 396 21.43 3.87 20.12
C VAL A 396 20.51 2.69 19.85
N ARG A 397 20.97 1.76 19.01
CA ARG A 397 20.28 0.49 18.76
C ARG A 397 20.67 -0.53 19.83
N CYS A 398 19.67 -1.15 20.43
CA CYS A 398 19.82 -2.29 21.34
C CYS A 398 19.14 -3.50 20.72
N THR A 399 19.87 -4.60 20.51
CA THR A 399 19.35 -5.78 19.81
C THR A 399 19.42 -7.01 20.70
N ALA A 400 18.25 -7.58 21.00
CA ALA A 400 18.12 -8.91 21.59
C ALA A 400 18.15 -9.98 20.48
N ARG A 401 18.74 -11.15 20.77
CA ARG A 401 18.87 -12.28 19.83
C ARG A 401 18.50 -13.59 20.52
N ALA A 402 17.79 -14.45 19.80
CA ALA A 402 17.45 -15.81 20.22
C ALA A 402 17.04 -16.64 19.00
N THR A 403 16.95 -17.96 19.13
CA THR A 403 16.34 -18.79 18.10
C THR A 403 14.82 -18.67 18.13
N ALA A 404 14.16 -18.90 16.99
CA ALA A 404 12.71 -18.87 16.90
C ALA A 404 12.04 -19.87 17.86
N GLY A 405 12.64 -21.05 18.06
CA GLY A 405 12.18 -22.05 19.02
C GLY A 405 12.19 -21.52 20.46
N GLU A 406 13.30 -20.90 20.89
CA GLU A 406 13.40 -20.32 22.24
C GLU A 406 12.38 -19.21 22.48
N VAL A 407 12.20 -18.30 21.51
CA VAL A 407 11.23 -17.20 21.61
C VAL A 407 9.81 -17.73 21.76
N VAL A 408 9.43 -18.76 20.99
CA VAL A 408 8.06 -19.29 21.04
C VAL A 408 7.83 -20.14 22.29
N ASP A 409 8.78 -21.00 22.67
CA ASP A 409 8.56 -22.05 23.66
C ASP A 409 8.85 -21.64 25.11
N ASN A 410 9.81 -20.74 25.35
CA ASN A 410 10.21 -20.36 26.71
C ASN A 410 9.23 -19.36 27.37
N GLY A 411 8.15 -19.00 26.67
CA GLY A 411 7.08 -18.16 27.18
C GLY A 411 7.41 -16.67 27.21
N LEU A 412 6.38 -15.86 27.52
CA LEU A 412 6.45 -14.40 27.46
C LEU A 412 7.48 -13.78 28.43
N GLY A 413 7.54 -14.29 29.67
CA GLY A 413 8.41 -13.76 30.71
C GLY A 413 9.89 -13.89 30.35
N TRP A 414 10.29 -15.04 29.77
CA TRP A 414 11.65 -15.26 29.28
C TRP A 414 12.01 -14.35 28.10
N THR A 415 11.11 -14.19 27.12
CA THR A 415 11.37 -13.27 26.00
C THR A 415 11.48 -11.81 26.47
N ALA A 416 10.66 -11.41 27.44
CA ALA A 416 10.73 -10.07 28.03
C ALA A 416 12.01 -9.86 28.87
N SER A 417 12.48 -10.88 29.58
CA SER A 417 13.74 -10.82 30.33
C SER A 417 14.96 -10.70 29.39
N LEU A 418 14.90 -11.33 28.20
CA LEU A 418 15.93 -11.16 27.17
C LEU A 418 16.03 -9.72 26.68
N LEU A 419 14.89 -9.07 26.40
CA LEU A 419 14.85 -7.63 26.06
C LEU A 419 15.38 -6.76 27.20
N ARG A 420 15.04 -7.10 28.46
CA ARG A 420 15.52 -6.37 29.63
C ARG A 420 17.04 -6.46 29.77
N ARG A 421 17.62 -7.67 29.71
CA ARG A 421 19.07 -7.88 29.83
C ARG A 421 19.83 -7.03 28.82
N ALA A 422 19.43 -7.09 27.55
CA ALA A 422 20.04 -6.29 26.49
C ALA A 422 20.01 -4.77 26.77
N ILE A 423 18.96 -4.26 27.43
CA ILE A 423 18.82 -2.82 27.76
C ILE A 423 19.60 -2.43 29.02
N VAL A 424 19.71 -3.33 30.00
CA VAL A 424 20.43 -3.10 31.27
C VAL A 424 21.94 -3.16 31.07
N GLU A 425 22.42 -3.99 30.15
CA GLU A 425 23.84 -4.09 29.78
C GLU A 425 24.39 -2.81 29.10
N LEU A 426 23.52 -1.90 28.66
CA LEU A 426 23.93 -0.61 28.06
C LEU A 426 24.28 0.42 29.14
N ASP A 427 25.55 0.41 29.56
CA ASP A 427 26.15 1.44 30.40
C ASP A 427 26.61 2.67 29.60
N GLU A 428 26.99 3.74 30.31
CA GLU A 428 27.44 5.00 29.70
C GLU A 428 28.67 4.80 28.79
N ALA A 429 29.61 3.92 29.17
CA ALA A 429 30.83 3.67 28.41
C ALA A 429 30.51 3.00 27.06
N ALA A 430 29.61 2.03 27.03
CA ALA A 430 29.14 1.40 25.80
C ALA A 430 28.41 2.39 24.89
N LEU A 431 27.58 3.27 25.47
CA LEU A 431 26.87 4.30 24.73
C LEU A 431 27.84 5.29 24.06
N VAL A 432 28.78 5.84 24.82
CA VAL A 432 29.79 6.79 24.30
C VAL A 432 30.73 6.10 23.30
N GLY A 433 31.21 4.89 23.61
CA GLY A 433 32.13 4.13 22.75
C GLY A 433 31.53 3.77 21.38
N SER A 434 30.21 3.54 21.32
CA SER A 434 29.52 3.29 20.05
C SER A 434 29.56 4.46 19.07
N VAL A 435 29.80 5.67 19.57
CA VAL A 435 29.84 6.93 18.80
C VAL A 435 31.26 7.40 18.57
N ASP A 436 32.15 7.16 19.54
CA ASP A 436 33.55 7.59 19.47
C ASP A 436 34.27 7.04 18.24
N THR A 437 33.99 5.80 17.86
CA THR A 437 34.64 5.16 16.70
C THR A 437 34.07 5.59 15.35
N TRP A 438 32.89 6.22 15.34
CA TRP A 438 32.15 6.46 14.11
C TRP A 438 32.83 7.46 13.18
N HIS A 439 33.46 8.52 13.71
CA HIS A 439 34.15 9.50 12.88
C HIS A 439 35.41 8.93 12.20
N ARG A 440 35.92 7.78 12.67
CA ARG A 440 37.06 7.06 12.08
C ARG A 440 36.61 6.03 11.04
N ASP A 441 35.46 5.40 11.25
CA ASP A 441 34.81 4.45 10.32
C ASP A 441 33.31 4.79 10.17
N PRO A 442 32.94 5.78 9.32
CA PRO A 442 31.55 6.22 9.18
C PRO A 442 30.60 5.12 8.67
N ARG A 443 29.62 4.75 9.49
CA ARG A 443 28.59 3.75 9.20
C ARG A 443 27.18 4.33 9.23
N PHE A 444 26.57 4.46 8.06
CA PHE A 444 25.23 5.01 7.94
C PHE A 444 24.13 3.98 8.23
N ALA A 445 22.98 4.45 8.72
CA ALA A 445 21.80 3.63 8.90
C ALA A 445 21.04 3.50 7.58
N TYR A 446 20.68 2.29 7.19
CA TYR A 446 19.91 2.05 5.97
C TYR A 446 18.61 1.35 6.31
N LEU A 447 17.54 1.72 5.59
CA LEU A 447 16.24 1.07 5.73
C LEU A 447 16.33 -0.45 5.41
N ALA A 448 17.11 -0.82 4.40
CA ALA A 448 17.44 -2.21 4.10
C ALA A 448 18.08 -2.96 5.28
N GLY A 449 18.88 -2.28 6.11
CA GLY A 449 19.49 -2.86 7.31
C GLY A 449 18.50 -3.03 8.48
N TRP A 450 17.28 -2.50 8.36
CA TRP A 450 16.17 -2.78 9.29
C TRP A 450 15.27 -3.90 8.80
N TRP A 451 15.39 -4.28 7.51
CA TRP A 451 14.64 -5.37 6.92
C TRP A 451 15.43 -6.68 7.04
N HIS A 452 14.85 -7.64 7.75
CA HIS A 452 15.27 -9.03 7.74
C HIS A 452 14.05 -9.90 8.04
N PRO A 453 13.81 -11.01 7.30
CA PRO A 453 12.62 -11.85 7.48
C PRO A 453 12.45 -12.41 8.90
N ALA A 454 13.49 -12.42 9.72
CA ALA A 454 13.45 -12.84 11.12
C ALA A 454 13.74 -11.71 12.13
N ALA A 455 13.77 -10.44 11.71
CA ALA A 455 13.99 -9.31 12.63
C ALA A 455 12.73 -8.49 12.86
N MET A 456 12.68 -7.85 14.02
CA MET A 456 11.74 -6.80 14.38
C MET A 456 12.51 -5.57 14.83
N VAL A 457 12.03 -4.38 14.47
CA VAL A 457 12.61 -3.11 14.91
C VAL A 457 11.51 -2.20 15.42
N THR A 458 11.62 -1.77 16.68
CA THR A 458 10.69 -0.82 17.28
C THR A 458 11.31 0.56 17.42
N GLY A 459 10.60 1.56 16.89
CA GLY A 459 10.86 2.97 17.15
C GLY A 459 9.77 3.60 18.01
N ASN A 460 10.01 4.86 18.38
CA ASN A 460 9.12 5.68 19.23
C ASN A 460 8.98 5.12 20.67
N SER A 461 8.15 5.77 21.50
CA SER A 461 8.03 5.41 22.92
C SER A 461 6.64 5.75 23.45
N PRO A 462 6.06 4.93 24.35
CA PRO A 462 4.82 5.29 25.04
C PRO A 462 5.02 6.44 26.05
N ARG A 463 6.26 6.89 26.28
CA ARG A 463 6.56 8.04 27.15
C ARG A 463 6.41 9.39 26.43
N PHE A 464 6.30 9.39 25.11
CA PHE A 464 6.06 10.62 24.38
C PHE A 464 4.59 10.99 24.55
N ASP A 465 4.35 12.19 25.06
CA ASP A 465 3.01 12.72 25.29
C ASP A 465 2.36 13.05 23.93
N VAL A 466 1.68 12.05 23.37
CA VAL A 466 0.90 12.19 22.14
C VAL A 466 -0.52 12.65 22.49
N VAL A 467 -1.11 12.08 23.55
CA VAL A 467 -2.50 12.31 23.96
C VAL A 467 -2.74 13.75 24.44
N GLY A 468 -1.71 14.41 24.98
CA GLY A 468 -1.74 15.80 25.41
C GLY A 468 -1.75 16.83 24.28
N ASN A 469 -1.62 16.41 23.02
CA ASN A 469 -1.64 17.29 21.85
C ASN A 469 -3.05 17.78 21.48
N ASP A 470 -3.62 18.58 22.36
CA ASP A 470 -4.83 19.36 22.10
C ASP A 470 -4.44 20.71 21.51
N PHE A 471 -4.85 20.94 20.26
CA PHE A 471 -4.60 22.20 19.57
C PHE A 471 -5.53 23.33 20.02
N GLY A 472 -6.56 23.03 20.81
CA GLY A 472 -7.48 23.97 21.45
C GLY A 472 -8.97 23.64 21.23
N TRP A 473 -9.28 22.54 20.55
CA TRP A 473 -10.65 22.08 20.30
C TRP A 473 -10.87 20.60 20.63
N GLY A 474 -9.95 19.98 21.38
CA GLY A 474 -10.10 18.62 21.87
C GLY A 474 -8.85 17.77 21.70
N LYS A 475 -8.83 16.66 22.43
CA LYS A 475 -7.72 15.70 22.40
C LYS A 475 -7.69 14.93 21.07
N PRO A 476 -6.52 14.37 20.70
CA PRO A 476 -6.39 13.45 19.57
C PRO A 476 -7.33 12.24 19.70
N LEU A 477 -7.95 11.87 18.57
CA LEU A 477 -8.76 10.66 18.40
C LEU A 477 -7.92 9.47 17.93
N ALA A 478 -6.85 9.73 17.19
CA ALA A 478 -5.91 8.72 16.71
C ALA A 478 -4.51 9.32 16.50
N VAL A 479 -3.50 8.45 16.49
CA VAL A 479 -2.14 8.75 16.03
C VAL A 479 -1.79 7.80 14.89
N ARG A 480 -1.13 8.32 13.86
CA ARG A 480 -0.69 7.56 12.68
C ARG A 480 0.71 7.99 12.25
N SER A 481 1.34 7.18 11.42
CA SER A 481 2.55 7.56 10.72
C SER A 481 2.46 7.42 9.21
N GLY A 482 3.29 8.18 8.50
CA GLY A 482 3.30 8.22 7.03
C GLY A 482 4.00 7.02 6.40
N GLY A 483 4.14 7.05 5.08
CA GLY A 483 4.76 5.99 4.29
C GLY A 483 6.27 5.86 4.51
N ALA A 484 6.93 6.93 4.96
CA ALA A 484 8.35 6.94 5.26
C ALA A 484 8.75 5.87 6.29
N ASN A 485 9.90 5.21 6.07
CA ASN A 485 10.47 4.21 6.96
C ASN A 485 9.60 2.95 7.22
N LYS A 486 8.63 2.66 6.34
CA LYS A 486 7.74 1.49 6.44
C LYS A 486 8.36 0.25 5.78
N VAL A 487 8.69 -0.75 6.58
CA VAL A 487 9.25 -2.04 6.13
C VAL A 487 8.74 -3.21 6.96
N ASP A 488 8.86 -4.42 6.42
CA ASP A 488 8.47 -5.64 7.13
C ASP A 488 9.27 -5.78 8.43
N GLY A 489 8.56 -5.99 9.54
CA GLY A 489 9.13 -6.09 10.88
C GLY A 489 9.27 -4.74 11.59
N ARG A 490 8.83 -3.63 10.99
CA ARG A 490 8.82 -2.32 11.66
C ARG A 490 7.63 -2.22 12.60
N ALA A 491 7.88 -1.70 13.80
CA ALA A 491 6.82 -1.28 14.70
C ALA A 491 7.06 0.12 15.27
N THR A 492 5.97 0.83 15.56
CA THR A 492 5.98 2.15 16.18
C THR A 492 5.05 2.17 17.38
N VAL A 493 5.58 2.53 18.55
CA VAL A 493 4.82 2.50 19.81
C VAL A 493 4.39 3.89 20.24
N TYR A 494 3.20 4.00 20.82
CA TYR A 494 2.58 5.22 21.32
C TYR A 494 1.95 4.97 22.70
N GLU A 495 1.74 6.04 23.46
CA GLU A 495 0.78 6.00 24.56
C GLU A 495 -0.61 5.68 23.99
N GLY A 496 -1.37 4.84 24.69
CA GLY A 496 -2.73 4.52 24.28
C GLY A 496 -3.69 5.69 24.55
N ILE A 497 -4.55 5.98 23.57
CA ILE A 497 -5.48 7.13 23.60
C ILE A 497 -6.55 6.98 24.69
N ASP A 498 -6.88 5.73 25.03
CA ASP A 498 -7.83 5.41 26.11
C ASP A 498 -7.25 5.67 27.51
N GLY A 499 -5.95 6.01 27.61
CA GLY A 499 -5.27 6.25 28.88
C GLY A 499 -5.09 4.98 29.72
N GLY A 500 -4.96 5.13 31.04
CA GLY A 500 -4.95 4.01 31.98
C GLY A 500 -3.78 3.03 31.80
N GLY A 501 -2.62 3.51 31.34
CA GLY A 501 -1.45 2.66 31.08
C GLY A 501 -1.56 1.81 29.81
N SER A 502 -2.54 2.08 28.94
CA SER A 502 -2.63 1.41 27.64
C SER A 502 -1.49 1.81 26.69
N ILE A 503 -1.16 0.90 25.76
CA ILE A 503 -0.12 1.11 24.76
C ILE A 503 -0.74 0.90 23.38
N GLY A 504 -0.63 1.92 22.52
CA GLY A 504 -0.96 1.82 21.10
C GLY A 504 0.28 1.45 20.29
N MET A 505 0.14 0.58 19.29
CA MET A 505 1.26 0.12 18.49
C MET A 505 0.86 -0.10 17.04
N GLU A 506 1.56 0.57 16.14
CA GLU A 506 1.44 0.36 14.71
C GLU A 506 2.50 -0.66 14.26
N VAL A 507 2.08 -1.75 13.62
CA VAL A 507 2.95 -2.85 13.20
C VAL A 507 2.84 -3.03 11.70
N CYS A 508 3.98 -2.98 11.01
CA CYS A 508 4.11 -3.13 9.57
C CYS A 508 4.74 -4.48 9.24
N LEU A 509 4.02 -5.30 8.48
CA LEU A 509 4.46 -6.63 8.08
C LEU A 509 4.05 -6.88 6.63
N ALA A 510 4.69 -7.87 5.99
CA ALA A 510 4.19 -8.38 4.72
C ALA A 510 2.72 -8.87 4.87
N PRO A 511 1.85 -8.63 3.87
CA PRO A 511 0.40 -8.83 3.98
C PRO A 511 -0.02 -10.19 4.56
N GLU A 512 0.59 -11.27 4.09
CA GLU A 512 0.34 -12.64 4.48
C GLU A 512 0.82 -12.96 5.91
N ILE A 513 1.88 -12.29 6.39
CA ILE A 513 2.34 -12.40 7.78
C ILE A 513 1.36 -11.64 8.68
N LEU A 514 0.98 -10.43 8.30
CA LEU A 514 0.06 -9.61 9.07
C LEU A 514 -1.31 -10.28 9.20
N ALA A 515 -1.84 -10.84 8.11
CA ALA A 515 -3.09 -11.60 8.12
C ALA A 515 -3.02 -12.78 9.11
N ARG A 516 -1.90 -13.52 9.13
CA ARG A 516 -1.69 -14.60 10.11
C ARG A 516 -1.60 -14.09 11.55
N LEU A 517 -0.97 -12.94 11.79
CA LEU A 517 -0.89 -12.34 13.13
C LEU A 517 -2.27 -11.91 13.64
N VAL A 518 -3.11 -11.34 12.77
CA VAL A 518 -4.46 -10.84 13.12
C VAL A 518 -5.44 -11.97 13.45
N VAL A 519 -5.14 -13.21 13.05
CA VAL A 519 -5.92 -14.41 13.42
C VAL A 519 -5.25 -15.28 14.49
N ASP A 520 -4.07 -14.89 14.99
CA ASP A 520 -3.39 -15.60 16.09
C ASP A 520 -4.13 -15.30 17.40
N ASP A 521 -4.89 -16.29 17.90
CA ASP A 521 -5.70 -16.15 19.11
C ASP A 521 -4.86 -15.72 20.32
N GLU A 522 -3.67 -16.29 20.50
CA GLU A 522 -2.78 -15.93 21.61
C GLU A 522 -2.39 -14.45 21.54
N PHE A 523 -2.10 -13.95 20.33
CA PHE A 523 -1.76 -12.57 20.08
C PHE A 523 -2.96 -11.64 20.30
N MET A 524 -4.08 -11.92 19.64
CA MET A 524 -5.26 -11.05 19.64
C MET A 524 -6.02 -11.04 20.96
N ASN A 525 -5.88 -12.07 21.80
CA ASN A 525 -6.36 -12.04 23.19
C ASN A 525 -5.69 -10.94 24.04
N ALA A 526 -4.62 -10.31 23.55
CA ALA A 526 -3.99 -9.15 24.17
C ALA A 526 -4.58 -7.81 23.74
N VAL A 527 -5.16 -7.80 22.55
CA VAL A 527 -5.50 -6.59 21.83
C VAL A 527 -6.92 -6.19 22.19
N THR A 528 -7.08 -4.96 22.63
CA THR A 528 -8.37 -4.32 22.76
C THR A 528 -8.91 -4.07 21.36
N THR A 529 -9.87 -4.88 20.93
CA THR A 529 -10.60 -4.61 19.69
C THR A 529 -11.62 -3.52 19.99
N THR A 530 -11.36 -2.32 19.48
CA THR A 530 -12.38 -1.28 19.35
C THR A 530 -13.60 -1.91 18.69
N LYS A 531 -14.71 -2.03 19.43
CA LYS A 531 -16.01 -2.65 19.05
C LYS A 531 -15.93 -3.54 17.82
N LYS A 532 -15.80 -4.87 18.02
CA LYS A 532 -16.00 -5.95 17.00
C LYS A 532 -16.31 -5.40 15.59
N LEU A 533 -15.33 -5.41 14.68
CA LEU A 533 -15.47 -5.01 13.27
C LEU A 533 -16.90 -5.20 12.77
N PRO A 534 -17.64 -4.15 12.34
CA PRO A 534 -18.99 -4.31 11.82
C PRO A 534 -19.02 -5.37 10.70
N ASN A 535 -20.11 -6.13 10.57
CA ASN A 535 -20.19 -7.17 9.54
C ASN A 535 -19.95 -6.59 8.13
N GLU A 536 -20.30 -5.32 7.90
CA GLU A 536 -20.02 -4.58 6.67
C GLU A 536 -18.53 -4.53 6.31
N VAL A 537 -17.65 -4.33 7.30
CA VAL A 537 -16.20 -4.31 7.08
C VAL A 537 -15.67 -5.72 6.83
N LEU A 538 -16.22 -6.72 7.53
CA LEU A 538 -15.85 -8.11 7.29
C LEU A 538 -16.28 -8.58 5.90
N ILE A 539 -17.47 -8.18 5.45
CA ILE A 539 -17.96 -8.42 4.08
C ILE A 539 -17.01 -7.76 3.08
N SER A 540 -16.58 -6.52 3.30
CA SER A 540 -15.62 -5.83 2.43
C SER A 540 -14.23 -6.52 2.37
N ILE A 541 -13.79 -7.14 3.46
CA ILE A 541 -12.56 -7.94 3.47
C ILE A 541 -12.77 -9.22 2.67
N VAL A 542 -13.88 -9.93 2.90
CA VAL A 542 -14.23 -11.17 2.20
C VAL A 542 -14.42 -10.93 0.70
N GLU A 543 -15.00 -9.80 0.28
CA GLU A 543 -15.13 -9.38 -1.12
C GLU A 543 -13.78 -9.23 -1.86
N LYS A 544 -12.69 -9.03 -1.11
CA LYS A 544 -11.34 -8.84 -1.66
C LYS A 544 -10.50 -10.12 -1.64
N LEU A 545 -11.03 -11.21 -1.10
CA LEU A 545 -10.37 -12.52 -1.08
C LEU A 545 -10.86 -13.39 -2.24
N SER A 546 -10.06 -14.37 -2.63
CA SER A 546 -10.58 -15.46 -3.46
C SER A 546 -11.71 -16.17 -2.70
N LEU A 547 -12.68 -16.76 -3.40
CA LEU A 547 -13.74 -17.49 -2.73
C LEU A 547 -13.17 -18.65 -1.89
N ARG A 548 -12.10 -19.28 -2.38
CA ARG A 548 -11.36 -20.31 -1.66
C ARG A 548 -10.85 -19.80 -0.30
N ASP A 549 -10.20 -18.64 -0.29
CA ASP A 549 -9.71 -18.01 0.94
C ASP A 549 -10.86 -17.57 1.85
N ALA A 550 -11.92 -16.98 1.28
CA ALA A 550 -13.12 -16.58 2.01
C ALA A 550 -13.78 -17.76 2.75
N VAL A 551 -13.92 -18.91 2.07
CA VAL A 551 -14.50 -20.13 2.63
C VAL A 551 -13.55 -20.76 3.67
N GLN A 552 -12.25 -20.79 3.41
CA GLN A 552 -11.25 -21.25 4.38
C GLN A 552 -11.27 -20.42 5.67
N MET A 553 -11.41 -19.09 5.56
CA MET A 553 -11.56 -18.19 6.70
C MET A 553 -12.85 -18.48 7.48
N GLY A 554 -13.93 -18.90 6.81
CA GLY A 554 -15.17 -19.36 7.43
C GLY A 554 -15.06 -20.66 8.23
N VAL A 555 -14.06 -21.50 7.94
CA VAL A 555 -13.76 -22.72 8.72
C VAL A 555 -13.09 -22.38 10.05
N LEU A 556 -12.31 -21.29 10.09
CA LEU A 556 -11.54 -20.86 11.25
C LEU A 556 -12.40 -20.13 12.29
N SER A 557 -13.57 -19.60 11.89
CA SER A 557 -14.43 -18.82 12.80
C SER A 557 -15.91 -18.99 12.52
N ARG A 558 -16.69 -19.24 13.58
CA ARG A 558 -18.17 -19.28 13.53
C ARG A 558 -18.77 -17.97 13.01
N ARG A 559 -18.07 -16.84 13.21
CA ARG A 559 -18.53 -15.51 12.78
C ARG A 559 -18.34 -15.28 11.28
N TRP A 560 -17.24 -15.79 10.71
CA TRP A 560 -16.95 -15.67 9.28
C TRP A 560 -17.69 -16.70 8.45
N ARG A 561 -18.16 -17.78 9.08
CA ARG A 561 -18.89 -18.87 8.45
C ARG A 561 -20.16 -18.45 7.70
N SER A 562 -20.83 -17.37 8.13
CA SER A 562 -22.05 -16.89 7.46
C SER A 562 -21.81 -15.77 6.45
N LEU A 563 -20.64 -15.12 6.47
CA LEU A 563 -20.38 -13.92 5.68
C LEU A 563 -20.34 -14.15 4.16
N PRO A 564 -19.78 -15.27 3.64
CA PRO A 564 -19.88 -15.57 2.21
C PRO A 564 -21.33 -15.60 1.70
N ASN A 565 -22.29 -15.97 2.56
CA ASN A 565 -23.71 -16.00 2.20
C ASN A 565 -24.35 -14.61 2.16
N GLU A 566 -23.69 -13.59 2.69
CA GLU A 566 -24.14 -12.19 2.73
C GLU A 566 -23.50 -11.35 1.60
N LEU A 567 -22.57 -11.92 0.82
CA LEU A 567 -21.90 -11.20 -0.28
C LEU A 567 -22.89 -10.76 -1.38
N PRO A 568 -22.77 -9.53 -1.92
CA PRO A 568 -23.61 -9.07 -3.03
C PRO A 568 -23.19 -9.69 -4.38
N ARG A 569 -21.93 -10.12 -4.52
CA ARG A 569 -21.39 -10.82 -5.68
C ARG A 569 -20.55 -12.02 -5.23
N LEU A 570 -20.84 -13.20 -5.79
CA LEU A 570 -20.08 -14.43 -5.57
C LEU A 570 -19.36 -14.79 -6.85
N ALA A 571 -18.03 -14.89 -6.80
CA ALA A 571 -17.20 -15.26 -7.95
C ALA A 571 -16.65 -16.68 -7.76
N PHE A 572 -16.82 -17.51 -8.78
CA PHE A 572 -16.28 -18.86 -8.87
C PHE A 572 -15.43 -18.95 -10.13
N ASP A 573 -14.12 -19.15 -9.98
CA ASP A 573 -13.24 -19.40 -11.11
C ASP A 573 -12.69 -20.80 -10.99
N LEU A 574 -12.83 -21.63 -12.04
CA LEU A 574 -12.30 -22.99 -12.04
C LEU A 574 -10.79 -23.01 -11.75
N ASN A 575 -10.05 -21.97 -12.16
CA ASN A 575 -8.62 -21.87 -11.90
C ASN A 575 -8.28 -21.82 -10.40
N ASP A 576 -9.20 -21.36 -9.53
CA ASP A 576 -8.99 -21.36 -8.07
C ASP A 576 -8.97 -22.79 -7.47
N PHE A 577 -9.48 -23.77 -8.22
CA PHE A 577 -9.64 -25.18 -7.83
C PHE A 577 -8.62 -26.11 -8.51
N LEU A 578 -7.81 -25.59 -9.42
CA LEU A 578 -6.69 -26.34 -10.00
C LEU A 578 -5.52 -26.39 -9.01
N LEU A 579 -4.78 -27.50 -8.98
CA LEU A 579 -3.53 -27.65 -8.22
C LEU A 579 -2.37 -27.02 -9.02
N ASP A 580 -1.39 -26.42 -8.33
CA ASP A 580 -0.27 -25.65 -8.91
C ASP A 580 0.60 -26.43 -9.93
N ASP A 581 0.45 -27.76 -10.06
CA ASP A 581 1.27 -28.62 -10.92
C ASP A 581 0.98 -28.52 -12.44
N ILE A 582 0.07 -27.64 -12.88
CA ILE A 582 -0.33 -27.51 -14.30
C ILE A 582 0.49 -26.43 -15.05
N GLU A 583 1.47 -25.76 -14.41
CA GLU A 583 2.35 -24.78 -15.07
C GLU A 583 3.30 -25.40 -16.13
N ASN A 584 3.46 -26.73 -16.18
CA ASN A 584 4.39 -27.40 -17.10
C ASN A 584 3.82 -27.86 -18.45
N TYR A 585 2.56 -27.56 -18.80
CA TYR A 585 1.95 -28.07 -20.04
C TYR A 585 1.85 -27.08 -21.21
N TYR A 586 2.24 -25.81 -21.04
CA TYR A 586 2.08 -24.78 -22.08
C TYR A 586 3.34 -24.51 -22.93
N GLU A 587 4.39 -25.35 -22.84
CA GLU A 587 5.63 -25.15 -23.62
C GLU A 587 5.79 -26.05 -24.87
N ASP A 588 4.85 -26.96 -25.20
CA ASP A 588 4.97 -27.77 -26.42
C ASP A 588 3.96 -27.33 -27.50
N GLU A 589 4.28 -26.21 -28.17
CA GLU A 589 3.67 -25.86 -29.46
C GLU A 589 4.10 -26.90 -30.51
N GLY A 590 3.30 -27.96 -30.74
CA GLY A 590 3.69 -28.93 -31.75
C GLY A 590 2.76 -30.08 -32.14
N SER A 591 1.71 -30.43 -31.38
CA SER A 591 0.85 -31.55 -31.76
C SER A 591 -0.64 -31.26 -31.54
N ASP A 592 -1.44 -31.53 -32.58
CA ASP A 592 -2.90 -31.75 -32.48
C ASP A 592 -3.22 -33.05 -31.71
N GLU A 593 -2.48 -33.35 -30.63
CA GLU A 593 -2.77 -34.47 -29.74
C GLU A 593 -3.68 -34.01 -28.59
N GLU A 594 -4.76 -34.78 -28.39
CA GLU A 594 -5.74 -34.59 -27.33
C GLU A 594 -5.04 -34.32 -25.99
N LEU A 595 -5.27 -33.14 -25.38
CA LEU A 595 -5.04 -33.00 -23.95
C LEU A 595 -5.86 -34.11 -23.27
N PRO A 596 -5.23 -35.06 -22.56
CA PRO A 596 -5.98 -36.14 -21.94
C PRO A 596 -7.09 -35.56 -21.07
N GLU A 597 -8.20 -36.28 -20.93
CA GLU A 597 -9.17 -36.08 -19.85
C GLU A 597 -8.40 -36.25 -18.52
N SER A 598 -7.69 -35.21 -18.10
CA SER A 598 -6.96 -35.21 -16.86
C SER A 598 -8.01 -35.22 -15.75
N ASP A 599 -7.98 -36.27 -14.93
CA ASP A 599 -8.80 -36.39 -13.72
C ASP A 599 -8.75 -35.08 -12.90
N THR A 600 -7.64 -34.32 -12.95
CA THR A 600 -7.48 -33.04 -12.24
C THR A 600 -8.49 -31.95 -12.65
N PHE A 601 -8.84 -31.81 -13.93
CA PHE A 601 -9.85 -30.82 -14.36
C PHE A 601 -11.25 -31.26 -13.98
N ALA A 602 -11.53 -32.56 -14.01
CA ALA A 602 -12.79 -33.13 -13.56
C ALA A 602 -12.95 -32.95 -12.04
N GLU A 603 -11.91 -33.26 -11.27
CA GLU A 603 -11.85 -33.07 -9.81
C GLU A 603 -12.03 -31.60 -9.43
N ALA A 604 -11.32 -30.68 -10.10
CA ALA A 604 -11.47 -29.24 -9.86
C ALA A 604 -12.88 -28.74 -10.19
N SER A 605 -13.47 -29.22 -11.30
CA SER A 605 -14.85 -28.88 -11.66
C SER A 605 -15.87 -29.43 -10.67
N ASP A 606 -15.63 -30.63 -10.11
CA ASP A 606 -16.47 -31.24 -9.09
C ASP A 606 -16.38 -30.49 -7.76
N ALA A 607 -15.15 -30.14 -7.35
CA ALA A 607 -14.92 -29.33 -6.15
C ALA A 607 -15.57 -27.94 -6.25
N MET A 608 -15.45 -27.28 -7.40
CA MET A 608 -16.11 -26.00 -7.65
C MET A 608 -17.64 -26.16 -7.60
N PHE A 609 -18.19 -27.19 -8.25
CA PHE A 609 -19.63 -27.46 -8.24
C PHE A 609 -20.16 -27.69 -6.81
N GLU A 610 -19.47 -28.50 -6.00
CA GLU A 610 -19.85 -28.75 -4.60
C GLU A 610 -19.81 -27.46 -3.76
N ALA A 611 -18.80 -26.60 -3.98
CA ALA A 611 -18.69 -25.31 -3.30
C ALA A 611 -19.86 -24.39 -3.68
N MET A 612 -20.21 -24.32 -4.97
CA MET A 612 -21.36 -23.55 -5.47
C MET A 612 -22.67 -24.05 -4.84
N GLU A 613 -22.90 -25.37 -4.86
CA GLU A 613 -24.11 -25.97 -4.33
C GLU A 613 -24.26 -25.69 -2.82
N SER A 614 -23.18 -25.84 -2.05
CA SER A 614 -23.18 -25.60 -0.60
C SER A 614 -23.49 -24.15 -0.21
N LEU A 615 -22.86 -23.19 -0.89
CA LEU A 615 -23.09 -21.76 -0.66
C LEU A 615 -24.50 -21.33 -1.06
N LEU A 616 -24.98 -21.81 -2.22
CA LEU A 616 -26.35 -21.52 -2.68
C LEU A 616 -27.40 -22.21 -1.81
N ALA A 617 -27.14 -23.39 -1.25
CA ALA A 617 -28.06 -24.09 -0.35
C ALA A 617 -28.22 -23.34 0.99
N SER A 618 -27.17 -22.70 1.47
CA SER A 618 -27.15 -22.03 2.77
C SER A 618 -27.56 -20.54 2.74
N ARG A 619 -27.75 -19.95 1.56
CA ARG A 619 -28.21 -18.56 1.37
C ARG A 619 -29.73 -18.41 1.58
N ARG A 620 -30.13 -17.34 2.26
CA ARG A 620 -31.55 -16.96 2.46
C ARG A 620 -32.08 -16.17 1.26
N ASN A 621 -33.35 -16.36 0.92
CA ASN A 621 -34.05 -15.56 -0.08
C ASN A 621 -34.39 -14.19 0.50
N GLU A 622 -33.53 -13.20 0.31
CA GLU A 622 -33.75 -11.81 0.72
C GLU A 622 -33.96 -10.89 -0.49
N ALA A 623 -34.66 -9.78 -0.28
CA ALA A 623 -35.05 -8.84 -1.32
C ALA A 623 -33.82 -8.10 -1.88
N GLY A 624 -33.26 -8.59 -2.99
CA GLY A 624 -32.12 -7.98 -3.68
C GLY A 624 -31.32 -8.95 -4.56
N GLY A 625 -31.25 -10.23 -4.17
CA GLY A 625 -30.49 -11.30 -4.85
C GLY A 625 -28.98 -11.02 -4.98
N CYS A 626 -28.17 -12.05 -5.20
CA CYS A 626 -26.73 -11.88 -5.46
C CYS A 626 -26.41 -11.96 -6.96
N THR A 627 -25.28 -11.38 -7.37
CA THR A 627 -24.69 -11.63 -8.69
C THR A 627 -23.78 -12.84 -8.62
N LEU A 628 -24.01 -13.84 -9.48
CA LEU A 628 -23.13 -15.00 -9.60
C LEU A 628 -22.19 -14.81 -10.79
N ALA A 629 -20.89 -14.69 -10.51
CA ALA A 629 -19.86 -14.68 -11.53
C ALA A 629 -19.20 -16.07 -11.59
N VAL A 630 -19.24 -16.74 -12.73
CA VAL A 630 -18.71 -18.10 -12.87
C VAL A 630 -17.84 -18.21 -14.12
N SER A 631 -16.64 -18.74 -13.96
CA SER A 631 -15.69 -19.04 -15.04
C SER A 631 -15.36 -20.53 -15.08
N PHE A 632 -15.59 -21.20 -16.21
CA PHE A 632 -15.30 -22.63 -16.36
C PHE A 632 -15.10 -23.06 -17.82
N PHE A 633 -14.48 -24.24 -18.01
CA PHE A 633 -14.36 -24.87 -19.32
C PHE A 633 -15.57 -25.77 -19.62
N LEU A 634 -16.03 -25.80 -20.87
CA LEU A 634 -17.11 -26.70 -21.34
C LEU A 634 -16.67 -28.17 -21.36
N ARG A 635 -16.18 -28.75 -20.27
CA ARG A 635 -15.67 -30.12 -20.20
C ARG A 635 -16.54 -31.01 -19.32
N HIS A 636 -16.11 -31.24 -18.09
CA HIS A 636 -16.80 -32.08 -17.11
C HIS A 636 -17.86 -31.26 -16.38
N ASN A 637 -19.01 -31.87 -16.09
CA ASN A 637 -20.10 -31.29 -15.28
C ASN A 637 -20.63 -29.88 -15.65
N PHE A 638 -20.30 -29.33 -16.82
CA PHE A 638 -20.78 -28.02 -17.27
C PHE A 638 -22.32 -27.93 -17.31
N GLU A 639 -23.02 -29.00 -17.70
CA GLU A 639 -24.49 -29.03 -17.68
C GLU A 639 -25.06 -28.97 -16.26
N LYS A 640 -24.36 -29.54 -15.27
CA LYS A 640 -24.78 -29.46 -13.85
C LYS A 640 -24.58 -28.04 -13.32
N ILE A 641 -23.44 -27.42 -13.64
CA ILE A 641 -23.17 -26.00 -13.31
C ILE A 641 -24.25 -25.11 -13.94
N GLY A 642 -24.57 -25.33 -15.21
CA GLY A 642 -25.66 -24.63 -15.90
C GLY A 642 -27.02 -24.77 -15.21
N ARG A 643 -27.44 -25.99 -14.88
CA ARG A 643 -28.71 -26.24 -14.17
C ARG A 643 -28.72 -25.58 -12.78
N LEU A 644 -27.59 -25.53 -12.10
CA LEU A 644 -27.48 -24.84 -10.79
C LEU A 644 -27.65 -23.32 -10.95
N LEU A 645 -27.05 -22.72 -11.98
CA LEU A 645 -27.23 -21.31 -12.30
C LEU A 645 -28.68 -21.00 -12.67
N ASP A 646 -29.31 -21.84 -13.48
CA ASP A 646 -30.72 -21.70 -13.87
C ASP A 646 -31.66 -21.80 -12.66
N GLY A 647 -31.42 -22.81 -11.81
CA GLY A 647 -32.09 -23.00 -10.52
C GLY A 647 -31.93 -21.80 -9.58
N SER A 648 -30.76 -21.15 -9.58
CA SER A 648 -30.49 -19.99 -8.72
C SER A 648 -31.30 -18.74 -9.12
N ILE A 649 -31.49 -18.51 -10.42
CA ILE A 649 -32.31 -17.41 -10.94
C ILE A 649 -33.79 -17.70 -10.70
N THR A 650 -34.25 -18.92 -11.02
CA THR A 650 -35.65 -19.32 -10.86
C THR A 650 -36.11 -19.34 -9.39
N SER A 651 -35.22 -19.73 -8.47
CA SER A 651 -35.48 -19.70 -7.03
C SER A 651 -35.32 -18.32 -6.37
N GLY A 652 -34.84 -17.31 -7.11
CA GLY A 652 -34.60 -15.95 -6.61
C GLY A 652 -33.34 -15.79 -5.74
N LYS A 653 -32.47 -16.81 -5.69
CA LYS A 653 -31.19 -16.76 -4.95
C LYS A 653 -30.15 -15.88 -5.64
N ALA A 654 -30.20 -15.79 -6.96
CA ALA A 654 -29.41 -14.88 -7.76
C ALA A 654 -30.31 -13.90 -8.51
N CYS A 655 -29.87 -12.65 -8.69
CA CYS A 655 -30.57 -11.63 -9.47
C CYS A 655 -29.91 -11.36 -10.83
N ALA A 656 -28.65 -11.78 -11.00
CA ALA A 656 -27.87 -11.63 -12.22
C ALA A 656 -26.78 -12.72 -12.32
N ILE A 657 -26.36 -13.02 -13.54
CA ILE A 657 -25.22 -13.91 -13.83
C ILE A 657 -24.17 -13.18 -14.67
N GLU A 658 -22.90 -13.41 -14.35
CA GLU A 658 -21.74 -13.09 -15.17
C GLU A 658 -21.06 -14.43 -15.52
N LEU A 659 -20.89 -14.72 -16.80
CA LEU A 659 -20.47 -16.04 -17.25
C LEU A 659 -19.26 -15.92 -18.17
N ALA A 660 -18.16 -16.55 -17.78
CA ALA A 660 -17.00 -16.74 -18.64
C ALA A 660 -16.88 -18.24 -18.97
N VAL A 661 -16.93 -18.57 -20.25
CA VAL A 661 -16.91 -19.95 -20.71
C VAL A 661 -15.88 -20.10 -21.80
N SER A 662 -14.99 -21.06 -21.61
CA SER A 662 -13.96 -21.37 -22.61
C SER A 662 -14.14 -22.79 -23.11
N ASN A 663 -13.93 -22.99 -24.40
CA ASN A 663 -13.72 -24.34 -24.91
C ASN A 663 -12.21 -24.64 -24.90
N THR A 664 -11.83 -25.91 -24.83
CA THR A 664 -10.41 -26.29 -24.89
C THR A 664 -9.96 -26.74 -26.27
N TYR A 665 -10.87 -26.71 -27.24
CA TYR A 665 -10.63 -27.12 -28.62
C TYR A 665 -11.39 -26.20 -29.57
N LYS A 666 -10.73 -25.70 -30.62
CA LYS A 666 -11.37 -24.98 -31.73
C LYS A 666 -12.14 -25.92 -32.67
N ARG A 667 -12.80 -26.95 -32.13
CA ARG A 667 -13.67 -27.85 -32.90
C ARG A 667 -15.11 -27.35 -32.85
N ASN A 668 -15.85 -27.66 -33.92
CA ASN A 668 -17.28 -27.35 -34.02
C ASN A 668 -18.01 -28.19 -32.96
N ASP A 669 -18.35 -27.58 -31.84
CA ASP A 669 -18.83 -28.28 -30.67
C ASP A 669 -20.12 -27.65 -30.17
N ASP A 670 -21.17 -28.46 -30.09
CA ASP A 670 -22.51 -28.04 -29.67
C ASP A 670 -22.64 -27.87 -28.15
N ARG A 671 -21.59 -28.15 -27.35
CA ARG A 671 -21.60 -28.07 -25.88
C ARG A 671 -22.10 -26.74 -25.35
N PHE A 672 -21.67 -25.62 -25.95
CA PHE A 672 -22.17 -24.30 -25.53
C PHE A 672 -23.66 -24.16 -25.81
N MET A 673 -24.13 -24.54 -27.00
CA MET A 673 -25.54 -24.44 -27.35
C MET A 673 -26.41 -25.38 -26.51
N ARG A 674 -25.90 -26.57 -26.14
CA ARG A 674 -26.57 -27.45 -25.16
C ARG A 674 -26.71 -26.79 -23.78
N LEU A 675 -25.68 -26.10 -23.31
CA LEU A 675 -25.73 -25.33 -22.06
C LEU A 675 -26.76 -24.19 -22.18
N PHE A 676 -26.74 -23.46 -23.30
CA PHE A 676 -27.63 -22.34 -23.61
C PHE A 676 -29.10 -22.76 -23.64
N ASP A 677 -29.42 -23.79 -24.41
CA ASP A 677 -30.78 -24.33 -24.57
C ASP A 677 -31.28 -24.99 -23.27
N GLY A 678 -30.38 -25.61 -22.51
CA GLY A 678 -30.71 -26.29 -21.25
C GLY A 678 -30.98 -25.35 -20.07
N CYS A 679 -30.55 -24.09 -20.12
CA CYS A 679 -30.55 -23.16 -18.96
C CYS A 679 -31.15 -21.78 -19.28
N PRO A 680 -32.40 -21.70 -19.80
CA PRO A 680 -32.94 -20.47 -20.36
C PRO A 680 -33.16 -19.33 -19.34
N ALA A 681 -33.41 -19.63 -18.07
CA ALA A 681 -33.54 -18.60 -17.03
C ALA A 681 -32.17 -18.01 -16.65
N ALA A 682 -31.11 -18.84 -16.63
CA ALA A 682 -29.74 -18.37 -16.40
C ALA A 682 -29.33 -17.33 -17.47
N PHE A 683 -29.52 -17.67 -18.75
CA PHE A 683 -29.16 -16.78 -19.86
C PHE A 683 -30.06 -15.53 -19.94
N ARG A 684 -31.34 -15.62 -19.53
CA ARG A 684 -32.20 -14.43 -19.39
C ARG A 684 -31.73 -13.48 -18.29
N GLY A 685 -31.09 -14.01 -17.23
CA GLY A 685 -30.50 -13.26 -16.12
C GLY A 685 -29.08 -12.76 -16.36
N LEU A 686 -28.50 -13.03 -17.53
CA LEU A 686 -27.10 -12.76 -17.83
C LEU A 686 -26.83 -11.26 -18.06
N ARG A 687 -25.79 -10.73 -17.41
CA ARG A 687 -25.29 -9.34 -17.58
C ARG A 687 -23.95 -9.28 -18.31
N CYS A 688 -23.08 -10.25 -18.08
CA CYS A 688 -21.77 -10.35 -18.74
C CYS A 688 -21.58 -11.75 -19.32
N LEU A 689 -21.13 -11.81 -20.57
CA LEU A 689 -20.77 -13.06 -21.24
C LEU A 689 -19.39 -12.93 -21.87
N THR A 690 -18.46 -13.78 -21.46
CA THR A 690 -17.17 -13.97 -22.11
C THR A 690 -17.13 -15.37 -22.71
N MET A 691 -16.77 -15.46 -23.99
CA MET A 691 -16.66 -16.72 -24.71
C MET A 691 -15.30 -16.79 -25.37
N SER A 692 -14.56 -17.87 -25.08
CA SER A 692 -13.24 -18.11 -25.67
C SER A 692 -13.18 -19.45 -26.41
N ASP A 693 -12.50 -19.45 -27.56
CA ASP A 693 -12.21 -20.64 -28.38
C ASP A 693 -13.44 -21.41 -28.89
N MET A 694 -14.53 -20.70 -29.22
CA MET A 694 -15.78 -21.31 -29.69
C MET A 694 -15.98 -21.18 -31.20
N ARG A 695 -16.64 -22.19 -31.79
CA ARG A 695 -17.12 -22.11 -33.17
C ARG A 695 -18.65 -22.20 -33.18
N LEU A 696 -19.30 -21.11 -33.59
CA LEU A 696 -20.75 -20.95 -33.57
C LEU A 696 -21.22 -20.45 -34.93
N LEU A 697 -22.47 -20.70 -35.29
CA LEU A 697 -23.05 -20.13 -36.51
C LEU A 697 -23.48 -18.69 -36.24
N GLY A 698 -23.54 -17.84 -37.28
CA GLY A 698 -24.04 -16.46 -37.14
C GLY A 698 -25.45 -16.39 -36.53
N THR A 699 -26.30 -17.38 -36.80
CA THR A 699 -27.64 -17.52 -36.19
C THR A 699 -27.60 -17.78 -34.69
N ASP A 700 -26.54 -18.41 -34.18
CA ASP A 700 -26.39 -18.75 -32.77
C ASP A 700 -26.05 -17.49 -31.96
N PHE A 701 -25.16 -16.63 -32.48
CA PHE A 701 -24.89 -15.33 -31.86
C PHE A 701 -26.14 -14.46 -31.78
N ASP A 702 -26.97 -14.46 -32.82
CA ASP A 702 -28.25 -13.74 -32.82
C ASP A 702 -29.23 -14.34 -31.80
N ALA A 703 -29.27 -15.66 -31.66
CA ALA A 703 -30.07 -16.34 -30.65
C ALA A 703 -29.62 -15.96 -29.22
N ILE A 704 -28.30 -15.91 -28.98
CA ILE A 704 -27.73 -15.50 -27.69
C ILE A 704 -28.14 -14.06 -27.36
N LEU A 705 -27.94 -13.11 -28.29
CA LEU A 705 -28.34 -11.72 -28.09
C LEU A 705 -29.84 -11.57 -27.86
N THR A 706 -30.67 -12.36 -28.56
CA THR A 706 -32.13 -12.27 -28.43
C THR A 706 -32.61 -12.82 -27.09
N SER A 707 -32.02 -13.93 -26.61
CA SER A 707 -32.42 -14.56 -25.35
C SER A 707 -31.86 -13.85 -24.11
N CYS A 708 -30.67 -13.23 -24.22
CA CYS A 708 -29.98 -12.57 -23.11
C CYS A 708 -30.40 -11.10 -22.95
N ALA A 709 -31.68 -10.82 -22.74
CA ALA A 709 -32.24 -9.45 -22.77
C ALA A 709 -31.64 -8.45 -21.73
N ARG A 710 -30.87 -8.93 -20.74
CA ARG A 710 -30.19 -8.11 -19.72
C ARG A 710 -28.67 -7.96 -19.96
N LEU A 711 -28.17 -8.46 -21.09
CA LEU A 711 -26.74 -8.45 -21.41
C LEU A 711 -26.22 -7.03 -21.60
N GLU A 712 -25.19 -6.68 -20.82
CA GLU A 712 -24.53 -5.38 -20.80
C GLU A 712 -23.11 -5.46 -21.36
N MET A 713 -22.44 -6.62 -21.22
CA MET A 713 -21.09 -6.85 -21.74
C MET A 713 -21.02 -8.19 -22.49
N LEU A 714 -20.47 -8.16 -23.70
CA LEU A 714 -20.14 -9.34 -24.49
C LEU A 714 -18.68 -9.28 -24.92
N SER A 715 -17.90 -10.30 -24.56
CA SER A 715 -16.51 -10.45 -24.95
C SER A 715 -16.32 -11.77 -25.70
N LEU A 716 -15.81 -11.68 -26.93
CA LEU A 716 -15.50 -12.83 -27.78
C LEU A 716 -13.99 -12.89 -28.01
N GLU A 717 -13.39 -14.02 -27.69
CA GLU A 717 -11.96 -14.26 -27.86
C GLU A 717 -11.75 -15.54 -28.68
N ALA A 718 -10.95 -15.47 -29.75
CA ALA A 718 -10.63 -16.62 -30.59
C ALA A 718 -11.86 -17.39 -31.14
N CYS A 719 -13.01 -16.72 -31.29
CA CYS A 719 -14.26 -17.33 -31.76
C CYS A 719 -14.37 -17.30 -33.30
N ASP A 720 -14.96 -18.34 -33.91
CA ASP A 720 -15.19 -18.42 -35.36
C ASP A 720 -16.69 -18.50 -35.67
N ALA A 721 -17.18 -17.55 -36.48
CA ALA A 721 -18.57 -17.50 -36.95
C ALA A 721 -18.75 -18.04 -38.39
N GLY A 722 -17.65 -18.47 -39.02
CA GLY A 722 -17.60 -18.92 -40.40
C GLY A 722 -17.50 -17.77 -41.44
N PRO A 723 -16.94 -18.05 -42.64
CA PRO A 723 -16.45 -17.02 -43.55
C PRO A 723 -17.49 -16.33 -44.47
N GLN A 724 -18.81 -16.51 -44.28
CA GLN A 724 -19.77 -16.22 -45.37
C GLN A 724 -20.89 -15.21 -45.06
N VAL A 725 -21.09 -14.77 -43.82
CA VAL A 725 -22.19 -13.82 -43.50
C VAL A 725 -21.70 -12.74 -42.52
N PRO A 726 -21.96 -11.44 -42.79
CA PRO A 726 -21.70 -10.38 -41.83
C PRO A 726 -22.64 -10.53 -40.62
N TRP A 727 -22.08 -10.54 -39.41
CA TRP A 727 -22.82 -10.63 -38.17
C TRP A 727 -23.46 -9.28 -37.85
N ARG A 728 -24.80 -9.26 -37.80
CA ARG A 728 -25.57 -8.04 -37.55
C ARG A 728 -25.98 -7.93 -36.09
N VAL A 729 -25.20 -7.19 -35.31
CA VAL A 729 -25.37 -7.07 -33.86
C VAL A 729 -26.53 -6.14 -33.52
N ARG A 730 -27.52 -6.65 -32.76
CA ARG A 730 -28.67 -5.89 -32.27
C ARG A 730 -28.94 -6.23 -30.81
N HIS A 731 -28.80 -5.25 -29.92
CA HIS A 731 -29.10 -5.44 -28.51
C HIS A 731 -29.44 -4.13 -27.80
N ALA A 732 -30.48 -4.14 -26.96
CA ALA A 732 -30.98 -2.91 -26.34
C ALA A 732 -30.07 -2.34 -25.25
N ARG A 733 -29.38 -3.21 -24.50
CA ARG A 733 -28.65 -2.88 -23.26
C ARG A 733 -27.14 -3.11 -23.32
N LEU A 734 -26.64 -3.58 -24.46
CA LEU A 734 -25.22 -3.91 -24.59
C LEU A 734 -24.42 -2.61 -24.57
N ALA A 735 -23.64 -2.42 -23.51
CA ALA A 735 -22.81 -1.26 -23.26
C ALA A 735 -21.35 -1.48 -23.68
N GLU A 736 -20.89 -2.74 -23.66
CA GLU A 736 -19.53 -3.11 -24.03
C GLU A 736 -19.53 -4.34 -24.94
N LEU A 737 -18.84 -4.21 -26.08
CA LEU A 737 -18.62 -5.30 -27.03
C LEU A 737 -17.13 -5.38 -27.38
N THR A 738 -16.51 -6.50 -27.03
CA THR A 738 -15.10 -6.80 -27.30
C THR A 738 -14.99 -8.02 -28.19
N ILE A 739 -14.21 -7.91 -29.26
CA ILE A 739 -14.00 -8.98 -30.23
C ILE A 739 -12.50 -9.07 -30.54
N ASN A 740 -11.87 -10.16 -30.11
CA ASN A 740 -10.43 -10.37 -30.16
C ASN A 740 -10.09 -11.64 -30.95
N ASN A 741 -9.26 -11.55 -31.99
CA ASN A 741 -8.80 -12.67 -32.81
C ASN A 741 -9.95 -13.58 -33.31
N CYS A 742 -11.09 -12.99 -33.67
CA CYS A 742 -12.29 -13.73 -34.08
C CYS A 742 -12.51 -13.67 -35.59
N SER A 743 -12.88 -14.80 -36.18
CA SER A 743 -13.14 -14.94 -37.62
C SER A 743 -14.62 -14.65 -37.95
N PHE A 744 -14.87 -13.49 -38.54
CA PHE A 744 -16.19 -13.05 -39.02
C PHE A 744 -16.13 -12.60 -40.49
N GLY A 745 -17.17 -12.86 -41.29
CA GLY A 745 -17.29 -12.33 -42.65
C GLY A 745 -17.51 -10.81 -42.73
N GLY A 746 -17.85 -10.18 -41.60
CA GLY A 746 -18.10 -8.75 -41.40
C GLY A 746 -18.89 -8.52 -40.12
N ILE A 747 -18.86 -7.31 -39.56
CA ILE A 747 -19.59 -6.96 -38.32
C ILE A 747 -20.42 -5.71 -38.61
N ASP A 748 -21.75 -5.82 -38.52
CA ASP A 748 -22.71 -4.71 -38.71
C ASP A 748 -23.34 -4.35 -37.36
N LEU A 749 -22.88 -3.26 -36.75
CA LEU A 749 -23.43 -2.72 -35.50
C LEU A 749 -24.75 -1.99 -35.79
N ALA A 750 -25.83 -2.75 -35.92
CA ALA A 750 -27.09 -2.26 -36.48
C ALA A 750 -28.05 -1.59 -35.48
N TRP A 751 -28.07 -2.02 -34.22
CA TRP A 751 -28.90 -1.38 -33.19
C TRP A 751 -28.36 -1.65 -31.78
N LEU A 752 -27.59 -0.70 -31.25
CA LEU A 752 -26.96 -0.79 -29.93
C LEU A 752 -27.01 0.58 -29.21
N PRO A 753 -28.21 1.02 -28.77
CA PRO A 753 -28.40 2.38 -28.24
C PRO A 753 -27.66 2.65 -26.91
N SER A 754 -27.23 1.60 -26.21
CA SER A 754 -26.49 1.71 -24.95
C SER A 754 -24.97 1.53 -25.10
N LEU A 755 -24.45 1.32 -26.32
CA LEU A 755 -23.05 0.98 -26.53
C LEU A 755 -22.13 2.16 -26.18
N GLU A 756 -21.28 1.96 -25.18
CA GLU A 756 -20.30 2.94 -24.73
C GLU A 756 -18.89 2.60 -25.19
N ARG A 757 -18.55 1.30 -25.25
CA ARG A 757 -17.22 0.79 -25.59
C ARG A 757 -17.32 -0.30 -26.65
N PHE A 758 -16.59 -0.12 -27.75
CA PHE A 758 -16.38 -1.14 -28.77
C PHE A 758 -14.89 -1.34 -29.01
N THR A 759 -14.45 -2.59 -28.90
CA THR A 759 -13.06 -2.97 -29.04
C THR A 759 -12.94 -4.11 -30.05
N TYR A 760 -12.12 -3.91 -31.09
CA TYR A 760 -11.88 -4.91 -32.13
C TYR A 760 -10.38 -5.07 -32.40
N HIS A 761 -9.89 -6.29 -32.20
CA HIS A 761 -8.50 -6.69 -32.41
C HIS A 761 -8.43 -7.86 -33.41
N ASP A 762 -8.55 -7.57 -34.71
CA ASP A 762 -8.29 -8.51 -35.82
C ASP A 762 -8.18 -7.73 -37.15
N ALA A 763 -7.45 -8.26 -38.13
CA ALA A 763 -7.21 -7.65 -39.45
C ALA A 763 -8.17 -8.15 -40.55
N SER A 764 -9.04 -9.12 -40.27
CA SER A 764 -9.75 -9.90 -41.31
C SER A 764 -11.17 -9.43 -41.67
N ALA A 765 -11.92 -8.76 -40.78
CA ALA A 765 -13.34 -8.43 -41.02
C ALA A 765 -13.61 -6.92 -41.21
N ARG A 766 -14.57 -6.59 -42.10
CA ARG A 766 -15.08 -5.22 -42.26
C ARG A 766 -16.09 -4.89 -41.16
N VAL A 767 -15.92 -3.75 -40.48
CA VAL A 767 -16.87 -3.23 -39.48
C VAL A 767 -17.73 -2.13 -40.11
N LEU A 768 -19.04 -2.29 -40.07
CA LEU A 768 -20.05 -1.32 -40.51
C LEU A 768 -20.82 -0.79 -39.29
N CYS A 769 -21.00 0.52 -39.19
CA CYS A 769 -21.77 1.16 -38.12
C CYS A 769 -22.87 2.03 -38.73
N SER A 770 -24.13 1.70 -38.47
CA SER A 770 -25.27 2.31 -39.17
C SER A 770 -26.00 3.41 -38.38
N ARG A 771 -25.67 3.69 -37.08
CA ARG A 771 -26.03 4.85 -36.20
C ARG A 771 -25.99 4.46 -34.68
N PRO A 772 -25.77 5.37 -33.70
CA PRO A 772 -24.64 6.29 -33.50
C PRO A 772 -23.40 5.57 -32.91
N THR A 773 -22.25 6.22 -32.98
CA THR A 773 -20.93 5.68 -32.57
C THR A 773 -20.78 5.57 -31.05
N PRO A 774 -20.12 4.50 -30.55
CA PRO A 774 -19.80 4.37 -29.13
C PRO A 774 -18.89 5.51 -28.65
N ARG A 775 -18.98 5.87 -27.37
CA ARG A 775 -18.14 6.94 -26.76
C ARG A 775 -16.65 6.66 -26.90
N HIS A 776 -16.26 5.40 -26.85
CA HIS A 776 -14.89 4.97 -27.09
C HIS A 776 -14.89 3.81 -28.09
N CYS A 777 -14.16 3.99 -29.19
CA CYS A 777 -13.98 2.99 -30.23
C CYS A 777 -12.48 2.71 -30.37
N TYR A 778 -12.06 1.49 -30.06
CA TYR A 778 -10.68 1.05 -30.18
C TYR A 778 -10.60 -0.03 -31.25
N ILE A 779 -10.04 0.34 -32.40
CA ILE A 779 -9.76 -0.60 -33.49
C ILE A 779 -8.24 -0.69 -33.59
N VAL A 780 -7.68 -1.84 -33.25
CA VAL A 780 -6.24 -2.07 -33.34
C VAL A 780 -6.01 -3.07 -34.46
N GLN A 781 -5.57 -2.56 -35.62
CA GLN A 781 -5.15 -3.39 -36.75
C GLN A 781 -3.67 -3.73 -36.62
N PRO A 782 -3.26 -5.01 -36.69
CA PRO A 782 -1.88 -5.36 -36.99
C PRO A 782 -1.58 -5.04 -38.46
N SER A 783 -0.35 -4.62 -38.72
CA SER A 783 0.16 -4.11 -39.99
C SER A 783 -0.18 -4.98 -41.21
N SER A 784 -1.25 -4.64 -41.94
CA SER A 784 -1.36 -4.96 -43.37
C SER A 784 -2.37 -4.03 -44.05
N SER A 785 -2.05 -3.66 -45.27
CA SER A 785 -2.61 -2.54 -46.02
C SER A 785 -4.03 -2.78 -46.55
N TRP A 786 -5.07 -2.55 -45.73
CA TRP A 786 -6.45 -2.34 -46.21
C TRP A 786 -7.12 -1.24 -45.39
N ALA A 787 -7.32 -0.07 -46.00
CA ALA A 787 -7.96 1.08 -45.39
C ALA A 787 -9.44 0.79 -45.10
N ALA A 788 -9.86 1.00 -43.85
CA ALA A 788 -11.27 1.08 -43.50
C ALA A 788 -11.83 2.42 -44.01
N GLU A 789 -12.72 2.40 -45.01
CA GLU A 789 -13.52 3.56 -45.36
C GLU A 789 -14.64 3.75 -44.34
N PHE A 790 -14.45 4.69 -43.42
CA PHE A 790 -15.52 5.23 -42.58
C PHE A 790 -16.35 6.23 -43.38
N TRP A 791 -17.65 5.95 -43.56
CA TRP A 791 -18.61 6.92 -44.10
C TRP A 791 -19.50 7.43 -42.97
N GLY A 792 -19.19 8.61 -42.42
CA GLY A 792 -20.03 9.32 -41.45
C GLY A 792 -19.32 10.45 -40.71
N LEU A 793 -19.78 11.69 -40.91
CA LEU A 793 -19.26 12.97 -40.40
C LEU A 793 -18.95 13.00 -38.89
N VAL A 794 -17.69 13.33 -38.53
CA VAL A 794 -17.21 14.30 -37.49
C VAL A 794 -15.68 14.11 -37.31
N GLU A 795 -14.95 15.22 -37.19
CA GLU A 795 -13.48 15.32 -37.15
C GLU A 795 -12.80 14.44 -36.09
N ILE A 796 -11.85 13.60 -36.52
CA ILE A 796 -10.86 12.94 -35.66
C ILE A 796 -9.47 13.31 -36.18
N GLU A 797 -8.98 14.47 -35.76
CA GLU A 797 -7.65 14.98 -36.14
C GLU A 797 -6.55 14.54 -35.14
N ASP A 798 -6.91 14.04 -33.95
CA ASP A 798 -5.96 13.69 -32.89
C ASP A 798 -5.43 12.24 -32.94
N LEU A 799 -6.15 11.29 -33.56
CA LEU A 799 -5.65 9.91 -33.72
C LEU A 799 -4.59 9.78 -34.82
N ARG A 800 -4.64 10.65 -35.83
CA ARG A 800 -3.69 10.66 -36.96
C ARG A 800 -2.30 11.18 -36.54
N ARG A 801 -2.24 12.08 -35.54
CA ARG A 801 -0.99 12.68 -35.07
C ARG A 801 -0.17 11.76 -34.17
N SER A 802 -0.85 10.92 -33.39
CA SER A 802 -0.22 9.95 -32.47
C SER A 802 0.33 8.73 -33.21
N THR A 803 -0.38 8.21 -34.21
CA THR A 803 0.11 7.12 -35.08
C THR A 803 1.30 7.52 -35.96
N HIS A 804 1.31 8.75 -36.51
CA HIS A 804 2.47 9.23 -37.29
C HIS A 804 3.73 9.50 -36.45
N ARG A 805 3.59 9.81 -35.15
CA ARG A 805 4.73 10.04 -34.25
C ARG A 805 5.44 8.73 -33.89
N LEU A 806 4.66 7.70 -33.56
CA LEU A 806 5.16 6.36 -33.23
C LEU A 806 5.87 5.70 -34.43
N TYR A 807 5.38 5.91 -35.66
CA TYR A 807 6.03 5.41 -36.88
C TYR A 807 7.40 6.05 -37.13
N ARG A 808 7.56 7.37 -36.89
CA ARG A 808 8.85 8.07 -37.11
C ARG A 808 9.91 7.74 -36.07
N GLU A 809 9.53 7.35 -34.86
CA GLU A 809 10.48 6.90 -33.83
C GLU A 809 10.87 5.44 -34.02
N SER A 810 9.96 4.58 -34.50
CA SER A 810 10.25 3.18 -34.82
C SER A 810 11.18 3.01 -36.02
N ASP A 811 10.97 3.76 -37.11
CA ASP A 811 11.86 3.70 -38.31
C ASP A 811 13.27 4.27 -38.08
N ARG A 812 13.44 5.15 -37.07
CA ARG A 812 14.77 5.69 -36.70
C ARG A 812 15.60 4.73 -35.84
N LEU A 813 14.95 3.79 -35.14
CA LEU A 813 15.62 2.79 -34.32
C LEU A 813 15.96 1.52 -35.12
N SER A 814 15.27 1.27 -36.23
CA SER A 814 15.50 0.07 -37.08
C SER A 814 16.58 0.27 -38.15
N GLN A 815 16.89 1.51 -38.55
CA GLN A 815 17.96 1.82 -39.49
C GLN A 815 19.13 2.48 -38.76
N GLY A 816 20.10 1.68 -38.31
CA GLY A 816 21.32 2.11 -37.63
C GLY A 816 22.23 3.02 -38.48
N VAL A 817 21.81 4.26 -38.73
CA VAL A 817 22.54 5.27 -39.49
C VAL A 817 23.09 6.31 -38.52
N ARG A 818 24.43 6.43 -38.45
CA ARG A 818 25.11 7.49 -37.70
C ARG A 818 24.69 8.88 -38.20
N PRO A 819 24.56 9.89 -37.32
CA PRO A 819 24.20 11.23 -37.75
C PRO A 819 25.35 11.89 -38.55
N PRO A 820 25.06 12.61 -39.66
CA PRO A 820 26.07 13.39 -40.34
C PRO A 820 26.35 14.72 -39.62
N VAL A 821 27.59 15.17 -39.76
CA VAL A 821 28.14 16.43 -39.27
C VAL A 821 27.35 17.62 -39.82
N ALA A 822 26.97 18.55 -38.95
CA ALA A 822 26.24 19.75 -39.33
C ALA A 822 27.16 20.78 -39.99
N GLU A 823 26.96 21.02 -41.29
CA GLU A 823 27.39 22.25 -41.94
C GLU A 823 26.43 23.39 -41.61
N THR A 824 27.01 24.53 -41.22
CA THR A 824 26.32 25.79 -40.89
C THR A 824 25.66 26.42 -42.12
N PRO A 825 24.37 26.84 -42.07
CA PRO A 825 23.79 27.71 -43.08
C PRO A 825 23.94 29.18 -42.68
N ARG A 826 24.48 29.95 -43.63
CA ARG A 826 24.51 31.41 -43.65
C ARG A 826 23.09 31.99 -43.80
N ASP A 827 22.81 32.94 -42.93
CA ASP A 827 22.34 34.30 -43.23
C ASP A 827 21.24 34.46 -44.30
N ARG A 828 19.98 34.66 -43.87
CA ARG A 828 19.05 35.65 -44.44
C ARG A 828 18.06 36.16 -43.38
N SER A 829 18.10 37.46 -43.16
CA SER A 829 17.20 38.25 -42.33
C SER A 829 15.79 38.39 -42.96
N PRO A 830 14.76 38.83 -42.19
CA PRO A 830 13.35 38.79 -42.57
C PRO A 830 12.84 40.15 -43.09
N PRO A 831 11.62 40.23 -43.65
CA PRO A 831 10.78 41.41 -43.52
C PRO A 831 9.61 41.10 -42.57
N VAL A 832 9.56 41.73 -41.38
CA VAL A 832 8.91 43.02 -41.11
C VAL A 832 7.40 42.98 -41.45
N VAL A 833 6.62 42.79 -40.39
CA VAL A 833 5.18 43.12 -40.32
C VAL A 833 5.09 44.51 -39.71
N LEU A 834 4.35 45.44 -40.34
CA LEU A 834 3.56 46.45 -39.64
C LEU A 834 2.36 46.90 -40.52
N PRO A 835 1.28 47.41 -39.90
CA PRO A 835 -0.09 47.43 -40.42
C PRO A 835 -0.50 48.80 -40.97
N ASP A 836 -1.56 48.86 -41.81
CA ASP A 836 -2.81 49.59 -41.51
C ASP A 836 -3.72 49.78 -42.74
N ARG A 837 -5.03 49.64 -42.46
CA ARG A 837 -6.19 50.42 -42.93
C ARG A 837 -6.52 50.68 -44.42
N LEU A 838 -7.83 50.46 -44.66
CA LEU A 838 -8.82 51.24 -45.42
C LEU A 838 -9.04 50.95 -46.92
N GLN A 839 -10.28 50.52 -47.17
CA GLN A 839 -11.23 50.97 -48.21
C GLN A 839 -10.82 50.96 -49.70
N GLY A 840 -11.63 50.22 -50.47
CA GLY A 840 -12.42 50.86 -51.54
C GLY A 840 -11.84 50.89 -52.95
N THR A 841 -12.45 50.05 -53.80
CA THR A 841 -12.90 50.37 -55.18
C THR A 841 -11.90 50.71 -56.29
N THR A 842 -11.94 49.85 -57.33
CA THR A 842 -11.97 50.14 -58.78
C THR A 842 -10.79 50.81 -59.48
N GLY A 843 -10.38 50.23 -60.62
CA GLY A 843 -10.00 51.02 -61.80
C GLY A 843 -8.67 50.63 -62.44
N GLN A 844 -8.75 50.13 -63.67
CA GLN A 844 -7.66 49.86 -64.61
C GLN A 844 -6.85 51.12 -64.97
N ALA A 845 -5.53 50.96 -65.10
CA ALA A 845 -4.71 51.39 -66.25
C ALA A 845 -3.31 50.80 -66.12
#